data_AF-A0A9E2W7A6-F1
#
_entry.id   AF-A0A9E2W7A6-F1
#
_cell.length_a   1.000
_cell.length_b   1.000
_cell.length_c   1.000
_cell.angle_alpha   90.00
_cell.angle_beta   90.00
_cell.angle_gamma   90.00
#
_symmetry.space_group_name_H-M   'P 1'
#
loop_
_entity.id
_entity.type
_entity.pdbx_description
1 polymer ?
#
loop_
_entity_poly.entity_id
_entity_poly.type
_entity_poly.pdbx_seq_one_letter_code
_entity_poly.pdbx_strand_id
1 'polypeptide(L)'
;MKIFKLLTFVLLATSAQAQKITFTHEFAPSEHYTKSSEQPYRDDICLNGSWKFLPIENATALTKEQLQQPSVPQNPQWETTPVKVPSPWNVNSFAKEEGGGDFITYPSYPQKWNDTRAGWLMRSFSVKKQWKGKRLILHFDAVAGYTQVFVNGKKAAQNYEVFLPFEADITDLVKQDGENELMVYVADADLFNQPGKYGNRLYIGGSFWGQHINGIWQDVYLLVKPEVYVKNAYIKPFVDKDLLQVSAVIKNNSAKNQSINIGGDISPWINVAGKSTEEAPEPKWKLNNVVLQVPRQNLALKPGEEKTVTIAVSPKQKLKLWSNDDPALYALVLNIKKGKDTLDKQYNRFGWREFKVVGNKFYLNGNRVILNGDSWHFMGVPQMTRRYAWAWYSMLKDAHANAVRLHAQPYPSFYLDMADEMGMFVLDETGLWASDGGPKEDAEEYWTNAADHLRRLILRDRNHPSVFGWSVCNENIPVTAYVHQSPENLVKKQLDEINNWVDIAKQLDSTRNWISGDGETGKPTNLPLIIGHYGDEYAYKEWSSQGKLWGVGECGMAYYGTPKQTSAYNDNRSYQSQQGRMEGVAAEATRLVNGMKKYDASYRSVFNIVWYGLKPLPFGLKDTTKAPSPASGVFFAAFRENQPGMQPERLGPYTSTLNPGYDASLPVYETWPLFDAIKKSFAAKDSVAEIPKPEVAFNNDPVSSKYNNLLFLSADPSGKMDSLFKNLGLNFSAGTSVNKNTLLIIDGMYPPVDDASVSLCKAVAQNGGTVFIAGANASSNNVINKYLPYSATIVNRSATSFTTNANDAAITNLHNSDFYFSELTNESISKYAIDGDIIQHSKVLLTASNTNWKMWNNKPEYSKTVSVVRSERESKEAGNSFISLPYNNGSLYFLSVNPFNLYNASPNILYKMLLNMGVEFTGHFTGRMPAINTAGLLQNAMLIDSANGGKNSEKIITATNDVLNFSAANNSGLHFWLYSPRSLSNLLVEPDMPVLNMNIKADQETTVFLNNSLLGAKSFNQFNGVPLEKGWNHIVIKTKSGDNKIGVRFESSDRSFLRKLESKVSNR
;
A
#
# COMPACT_ATOMS: atom_id res chain seq x y z
N MET A 1 26.37 -63.52 38.20
CA MET A 1 25.33 -62.51 38.47
C MET A 1 26.01 -61.21 38.92
N LYS A 2 26.44 -60.38 37.96
CA LYS A 2 26.90 -58.99 38.12
C LYS A 2 27.24 -58.43 36.72
N ILE A 3 26.59 -57.31 36.38
CA ILE A 3 27.12 -56.14 35.68
C ILE A 3 27.63 -56.34 34.23
N PHE A 4 26.91 -55.74 33.28
CA PHE A 4 27.52 -54.81 32.32
C PHE A 4 26.49 -53.74 31.89
N LYS A 5 26.90 -52.48 31.98
CA LYS A 5 26.16 -51.27 31.61
C LYS A 5 26.09 -51.14 30.08
N LEU A 6 24.94 -50.74 29.55
CA LEU A 6 24.85 -49.99 28.30
C LEU A 6 23.88 -48.82 28.49
N LEU A 7 24.37 -47.61 28.25
CA LEU A 7 23.63 -46.35 28.29
C LEU A 7 22.52 -46.36 27.24
N THR A 8 21.29 -46.06 27.64
CA THR A 8 20.22 -45.64 26.74
C THR A 8 20.24 -44.11 26.68
N PHE A 9 20.82 -43.55 25.62
CA PHE A 9 20.61 -42.15 25.26
C PHE A 9 19.19 -42.04 24.69
N VAL A 10 18.27 -41.46 25.47
CA VAL A 10 16.96 -41.05 24.97
C VAL A 10 17.18 -39.81 24.10
N LEU A 11 17.30 -40.01 22.79
CA LEU A 11 17.07 -38.94 21.82
C LEU A 11 15.56 -38.66 21.82
N LEU A 12 15.13 -37.69 22.61
CA LEU A 12 13.88 -36.97 22.36
C LEU A 12 14.10 -36.11 21.11
N ALA A 13 14.06 -36.74 19.95
CA ALA A 13 13.76 -36.04 18.71
C ALA A 13 12.27 -35.66 18.78
N THR A 14 11.98 -34.47 19.31
CA THR A 14 10.68 -33.83 19.07
C THR A 14 10.62 -33.53 17.58
N SER A 15 10.02 -34.42 16.80
CA SER A 15 9.53 -34.07 15.48
C SER A 15 8.57 -32.90 15.68
N ALA A 16 8.96 -31.72 15.22
CA ALA A 16 8.05 -30.60 15.10
C ALA A 16 7.01 -30.98 14.04
N GLN A 17 5.97 -31.67 14.45
CA GLN A 17 4.81 -31.93 13.62
C GLN A 17 4.23 -30.56 13.28
N ALA A 18 4.38 -30.12 12.02
CA ALA A 18 3.81 -28.86 11.57
C ALA A 18 2.30 -28.89 11.87
N GLN A 19 1.87 -28.02 12.78
CA GLN A 19 0.51 -28.03 13.32
C GLN A 19 -0.41 -27.30 12.34
N LYS A 20 -0.92 -28.06 11.38
CA LYS A 20 -1.92 -27.67 10.40
C LYS A 20 -3.22 -27.25 11.11
N ILE A 21 -3.61 -25.98 11.07
CA ILE A 21 -4.97 -25.56 11.45
C ILE A 21 -5.89 -25.87 10.27
N THR A 22 -7.00 -26.56 10.52
CA THR A 22 -8.00 -26.83 9.49
C THR A 22 -9.26 -26.01 9.79
N PHE A 23 -9.66 -25.16 8.87
CA PHE A 23 -10.94 -24.47 8.92
C PHE A 23 -12.01 -25.30 8.21
N THR A 24 -13.10 -25.60 8.91
CA THR A 24 -14.12 -26.56 8.46
C THR A 24 -15.31 -25.92 7.76
N HIS A 25 -15.47 -24.59 7.83
CA HIS A 25 -16.50 -23.88 7.10
C HIS A 25 -16.01 -23.48 5.70
N GLU A 26 -16.95 -23.12 4.83
CA GLU A 26 -16.63 -22.62 3.50
C GLU A 26 -15.88 -21.29 3.58
N PHE A 27 -14.81 -21.16 2.78
CA PHE A 27 -14.03 -19.93 2.71
C PHE A 27 -14.86 -18.76 2.19
N ALA A 28 -15.51 -18.92 1.03
CA ALA A 28 -16.39 -17.94 0.41
C ALA A 28 -17.84 -18.49 0.40
N PRO A 29 -18.57 -18.41 1.53
CA PRO A 29 -19.94 -18.86 1.58
C PRO A 29 -20.80 -18.00 0.65
N SER A 30 -21.51 -18.65 -0.26
CA SER A 30 -22.25 -18.01 -1.35
C SER A 30 -23.58 -18.72 -1.57
N GLU A 31 -24.54 -18.00 -2.14
CA GLU A 31 -25.81 -18.57 -2.58
C GLU A 31 -25.82 -18.75 -4.10
N HIS A 32 -26.74 -19.58 -4.61
CA HIS A 32 -26.96 -19.70 -6.04
C HIS A 32 -27.39 -18.36 -6.67
N TYR A 33 -27.10 -18.19 -7.95
CA TYR A 33 -27.46 -16.98 -8.68
C TYR A 33 -28.98 -16.81 -8.75
N THR A 34 -29.71 -17.87 -9.17
CA THR A 34 -31.17 -17.88 -9.19
C THR A 34 -31.71 -18.09 -7.79
N LYS A 35 -32.57 -17.17 -7.33
CA LYS A 35 -33.19 -17.29 -6.01
C LYS A 35 -34.36 -18.26 -6.05
N SER A 36 -34.67 -18.88 -4.90
CA SER A 36 -35.76 -19.84 -4.77
C SER A 36 -37.12 -19.29 -5.21
N SER A 37 -37.36 -17.98 -5.07
CA SER A 37 -38.59 -17.31 -5.53
C SER A 37 -38.73 -17.21 -7.06
N GLU A 38 -37.64 -17.38 -7.80
CA GLU A 38 -37.62 -17.34 -9.27
C GLU A 38 -37.87 -18.73 -9.89
N GLN A 39 -37.68 -19.80 -9.12
CA GLN A 39 -37.97 -21.17 -9.55
C GLN A 39 -39.48 -21.43 -9.64
N PRO A 40 -39.95 -22.30 -10.57
CA PRO A 40 -39.18 -23.04 -11.57
C PRO A 40 -38.99 -22.28 -12.91
N TYR A 41 -39.30 -20.98 -12.96
CA TYR A 41 -39.30 -20.20 -14.19
C TYR A 41 -37.88 -19.95 -14.69
N ARG A 42 -36.99 -19.59 -13.76
CA ARG A 42 -35.55 -19.48 -13.95
C ARG A 42 -34.82 -20.64 -13.30
N ASP A 43 -33.61 -20.91 -13.78
CA ASP A 43 -32.68 -21.92 -13.25
C ASP A 43 -31.25 -21.45 -13.52
N ASP A 44 -30.27 -22.01 -12.83
CA ASP A 44 -28.85 -21.81 -13.11
C ASP A 44 -28.01 -23.07 -12.88
N ILE A 45 -26.81 -23.06 -13.43
CA ILE A 45 -25.72 -23.94 -13.03
C ILE A 45 -24.49 -23.07 -12.80
N CYS A 46 -23.83 -23.24 -11.66
CA CYS A 46 -22.50 -22.71 -11.44
C CYS A 46 -21.47 -23.55 -12.22
N LEU A 47 -20.71 -22.89 -13.11
CA LEU A 47 -19.67 -23.49 -13.94
C LEU A 47 -18.27 -23.34 -13.32
N ASN A 48 -18.19 -22.91 -12.06
CA ASN A 48 -16.97 -22.94 -11.27
C ASN A 48 -16.46 -24.37 -11.07
N GLY A 49 -15.16 -24.51 -10.82
CA GLY A 49 -14.52 -25.79 -10.57
C GLY A 49 -13.20 -25.95 -11.33
N SER A 50 -12.83 -27.18 -11.67
CA SER A 50 -11.59 -27.46 -12.40
C SER A 50 -11.74 -27.25 -13.90
N TRP A 51 -10.98 -26.31 -14.45
CA TRP A 51 -10.90 -26.03 -15.89
C TRP A 51 -9.54 -26.47 -16.43
N LYS A 52 -9.53 -27.12 -17.59
CA LYS A 52 -8.27 -27.43 -18.28
C LYS A 52 -7.60 -26.12 -18.69
N PHE A 53 -6.28 -26.06 -18.61
CA PHE A 53 -5.52 -24.85 -18.90
C PHE A 53 -4.41 -25.12 -19.92
N LEU A 54 -4.29 -24.23 -20.89
CA LEU A 54 -3.23 -24.21 -21.89
C LEU A 54 -2.60 -22.82 -21.88
N PRO A 55 -1.45 -22.63 -21.22
CA PRO A 55 -0.74 -21.35 -21.23
C PRO A 55 -0.19 -21.07 -22.64
N ILE A 56 -0.14 -19.79 -23.02
CA ILE A 56 0.54 -19.36 -24.24
C ILE A 56 1.94 -18.92 -23.86
N GLU A 57 2.93 -19.69 -24.33
CA GLU A 57 4.33 -19.37 -24.14
C GLU A 57 4.70 -18.08 -24.87
N ASN A 58 5.54 -17.25 -24.23
CA ASN A 58 6.04 -15.99 -24.78
C ASN A 58 4.94 -15.04 -25.30
N ALA A 59 3.79 -14.98 -24.62
CA ALA A 59 2.69 -14.08 -25.00
C ALA A 59 3.11 -12.60 -25.10
N THR A 60 4.15 -12.18 -24.38
CA THR A 60 4.75 -10.83 -24.47
C THR A 60 5.41 -10.52 -25.82
N ALA A 61 5.69 -11.54 -26.64
CA ALA A 61 6.25 -11.37 -27.99
C ALA A 61 5.17 -11.26 -29.09
N LEU A 62 3.89 -11.48 -28.74
CA LEU A 62 2.78 -11.39 -29.68
C LEU A 62 2.37 -9.93 -29.91
N THR A 63 1.94 -9.60 -31.13
CA THR A 63 1.37 -8.28 -31.43
C THR A 63 -0.07 -8.16 -30.91
N LYS A 64 -0.57 -6.92 -30.77
CA LYS A 64 -1.97 -6.65 -30.40
C LYS A 64 -2.95 -7.38 -31.32
N GLU A 65 -2.69 -7.39 -32.63
CA GLU A 65 -3.55 -8.06 -33.62
C GLU A 65 -3.57 -9.59 -33.41
N GLN A 66 -2.40 -10.19 -33.12
CA GLN A 66 -2.31 -11.63 -32.84
C GLN A 66 -3.07 -12.01 -31.56
N LEU A 67 -2.99 -11.18 -30.52
CA LEU A 67 -3.72 -11.37 -29.26
C LEU A 67 -5.24 -11.18 -29.44
N GLN A 68 -5.66 -10.29 -30.35
CA GLN A 68 -7.08 -10.04 -30.65
C GLN A 68 -7.69 -11.08 -31.60
N GLN A 69 -6.87 -11.88 -32.30
CA GLN A 69 -7.32 -12.91 -33.24
C GLN A 69 -6.80 -14.30 -32.85
N PRO A 70 -7.13 -14.78 -31.64
CA PRO A 70 -6.63 -16.06 -31.18
C PRO A 70 -7.31 -17.19 -31.96
N SER A 71 -6.50 -18.16 -32.42
CA SER A 71 -7.02 -19.37 -33.08
C SER A 71 -7.36 -20.44 -32.05
N VAL A 72 -8.57 -21.00 -32.11
CA VAL A 72 -9.02 -22.08 -31.21
C VAL A 72 -8.09 -23.29 -31.36
N PRO A 73 -7.39 -23.72 -30.30
CA PRO A 73 -6.42 -24.81 -30.35
C PRO A 73 -7.04 -26.12 -30.87
N GLN A 74 -6.37 -26.78 -31.80
CA GLN A 74 -6.73 -28.12 -32.26
C GLN A 74 -5.86 -29.15 -31.52
N ASN A 75 -6.49 -30.15 -30.88
CA ASN A 75 -5.81 -31.18 -30.07
C ASN A 75 -4.81 -30.63 -29.03
N PRO A 76 -5.21 -29.67 -28.17
CA PRO A 76 -4.32 -29.04 -27.21
C PRO A 76 -3.73 -30.04 -26.19
N GLN A 77 -2.44 -29.85 -25.88
CA GLN A 77 -1.77 -30.52 -24.77
C GLN A 77 -1.99 -29.71 -23.50
N TRP A 78 -3.03 -30.06 -22.74
CA TRP A 78 -3.38 -29.37 -21.49
C TRP A 78 -2.34 -29.58 -20.40
N GLU A 79 -2.19 -28.58 -19.52
CA GLU A 79 -1.45 -28.76 -18.27
C GLU A 79 -2.07 -29.88 -17.42
N THR A 80 -1.24 -30.59 -16.66
CA THR A 80 -1.69 -31.65 -15.75
C THR A 80 -2.47 -31.08 -14.56
N THR A 81 -2.13 -29.87 -14.14
CA THR A 81 -2.84 -29.14 -13.09
C THR A 81 -3.94 -28.30 -13.73
N PRO A 82 -5.22 -28.46 -13.35
CA PRO A 82 -6.29 -27.58 -13.80
C PRO A 82 -6.29 -26.25 -13.03
N VAL A 83 -6.86 -25.21 -13.65
CA VAL A 83 -7.18 -23.96 -12.96
C VAL A 83 -8.50 -24.15 -12.21
N LYS A 84 -8.50 -23.81 -10.92
CA LYS A 84 -9.65 -23.88 -10.00
C LYS A 84 -10.44 -22.58 -10.06
N VAL A 85 -11.31 -22.45 -11.07
CA VAL A 85 -12.17 -21.28 -11.26
C VAL A 85 -13.21 -21.19 -10.12
N PRO A 86 -13.39 -20.03 -9.46
CA PRO A 86 -12.73 -18.76 -9.73
C PRO A 86 -11.37 -18.68 -9.03
N SER A 87 -10.35 -18.31 -9.80
CA SER A 87 -8.99 -18.08 -9.29
C SER A 87 -8.15 -17.49 -10.43
N PRO A 88 -7.46 -16.35 -10.23
CA PRO A 88 -6.38 -15.98 -11.12
C PRO A 88 -5.35 -17.10 -11.19
N TRP A 89 -4.92 -17.50 -12.38
CA TRP A 89 -3.92 -18.59 -12.48
C TRP A 89 -2.56 -18.19 -11.91
N ASN A 90 -2.26 -16.89 -11.87
CA ASN A 90 -1.06 -16.31 -11.27
C ASN A 90 -1.27 -15.86 -9.81
N VAL A 91 -2.32 -16.29 -9.11
CA VAL A 91 -2.64 -15.84 -7.74
C VAL A 91 -1.49 -15.94 -6.73
N ASN A 92 -0.55 -16.87 -6.95
CA ASN A 92 0.63 -17.05 -6.10
C ASN A 92 1.83 -16.14 -6.47
N SER A 93 1.74 -15.22 -7.43
CA SER A 93 2.80 -14.22 -7.68
C SER A 93 2.74 -13.03 -6.71
N PHE A 94 1.61 -12.84 -6.02
CA PHE A 94 1.42 -11.69 -5.15
C PHE A 94 2.39 -11.68 -3.96
N ALA A 95 3.06 -10.54 -3.76
CA ALA A 95 3.87 -10.22 -2.56
C ALA A 95 5.00 -11.21 -2.19
N LYS A 96 5.52 -12.01 -3.14
CA LYS A 96 6.53 -13.05 -2.87
C LYS A 96 7.94 -12.55 -2.54
N GLU A 97 8.34 -11.37 -3.04
CA GLU A 97 9.77 -11.00 -3.10
C GLU A 97 10.29 -10.15 -1.93
N GLU A 98 9.45 -9.75 -0.97
CA GLU A 98 9.79 -8.65 -0.05
C GLU A 98 9.69 -8.95 1.45
N GLY A 99 9.63 -10.23 1.83
CA GLY A 99 9.59 -10.62 3.25
C GLY A 99 8.28 -10.27 3.97
N GLY A 100 7.20 -10.04 3.23
CA GLY A 100 5.85 -9.77 3.73
C GLY A 100 5.14 -11.03 4.24
N GLY A 101 3.81 -11.07 4.10
CA GLY A 101 2.99 -12.23 4.45
C GLY A 101 3.17 -13.41 3.49
N ASP A 102 2.72 -14.60 3.90
CA ASP A 102 2.76 -15.80 3.04
C ASP A 102 1.47 -15.94 2.22
N PHE A 103 1.43 -15.28 1.07
CA PHE A 103 0.25 -15.22 0.18
C PHE A 103 0.06 -16.46 -0.72
N ILE A 104 0.80 -17.54 -0.49
CA ILE A 104 0.62 -18.78 -1.27
C ILE A 104 -0.69 -19.46 -0.85
N THR A 105 -1.67 -19.45 -1.75
CA THR A 105 -3.04 -19.93 -1.52
C THR A 105 -3.38 -21.21 -2.27
N TYR A 106 -2.67 -21.48 -3.38
CA TYR A 106 -2.72 -22.74 -4.12
C TYR A 106 -1.31 -23.31 -4.29
N PRO A 107 -0.71 -23.92 -3.26
CA PRO A 107 0.56 -24.62 -3.40
C PRO A 107 0.61 -25.62 -4.57
N SER A 108 -0.55 -26.14 -5.01
CA SER A 108 -0.64 -27.03 -6.17
C SER A 108 -0.38 -26.38 -7.53
N TYR A 109 -0.51 -25.06 -7.67
CA TYR A 109 -0.29 -24.39 -8.96
C TYR A 109 1.19 -24.35 -9.34
N PRO A 110 1.56 -24.67 -10.60
CA PRO A 110 2.94 -24.57 -11.07
C PRO A 110 3.51 -23.16 -10.93
N GLN A 111 4.76 -23.04 -10.46
CA GLN A 111 5.44 -21.74 -10.31
C GLN A 111 5.51 -20.96 -11.63
N LYS A 112 5.67 -21.64 -12.77
CA LYS A 112 5.70 -21.01 -14.11
C LYS A 112 4.43 -20.23 -14.47
N TRP A 113 3.29 -20.51 -13.80
CA TRP A 113 2.05 -19.77 -14.05
C TRP A 113 2.08 -18.35 -13.50
N ASN A 114 2.99 -18.04 -12.57
CA ASN A 114 3.20 -16.70 -12.05
C ASN A 114 3.52 -15.69 -13.17
N ASP A 115 4.23 -16.12 -14.21
CA ASP A 115 4.67 -15.28 -15.33
C ASP A 115 3.81 -15.47 -16.59
N THR A 116 2.77 -16.30 -16.53
CA THR A 116 1.90 -16.58 -17.68
C THR A 116 0.94 -15.42 -17.94
N ARG A 117 1.07 -14.78 -19.11
CA ARG A 117 0.33 -13.57 -19.49
C ARG A 117 -0.88 -13.83 -20.42
N ALA A 118 -1.02 -15.02 -20.99
CA ALA A 118 -2.20 -15.38 -21.78
C ALA A 118 -2.41 -16.90 -21.76
N GLY A 119 -3.64 -17.35 -21.97
CA GLY A 119 -3.95 -18.78 -21.99
C GLY A 119 -5.38 -19.09 -22.40
N TRP A 120 -5.60 -20.37 -22.70
CA TRP A 120 -6.92 -20.94 -22.96
C TRP A 120 -7.37 -21.76 -21.75
N LEU A 121 -8.62 -21.54 -21.33
CA LEU A 121 -9.32 -22.39 -20.39
C LEU A 121 -10.39 -23.19 -21.12
N MET A 122 -10.62 -24.44 -20.70
CA MET A 122 -11.71 -25.25 -21.23
C MET A 122 -12.45 -26.02 -20.13
N ARG A 123 -13.77 -26.05 -20.24
CA ARG A 123 -14.66 -26.88 -19.44
C ARG A 123 -15.80 -27.44 -20.29
N SER A 124 -16.26 -28.64 -19.94
CA SER A 124 -17.49 -29.21 -20.45
C SER A 124 -18.70 -28.89 -19.57
N PHE A 125 -19.87 -28.73 -20.17
CA PHE A 125 -21.14 -28.64 -19.45
C PHE A 125 -22.27 -29.35 -20.21
N SER A 126 -23.36 -29.65 -19.52
CA SER A 126 -24.54 -30.29 -20.12
C SER A 126 -25.76 -29.39 -19.98
N VAL A 127 -26.57 -29.37 -21.04
CA VAL A 127 -27.87 -28.69 -21.06
C VAL A 127 -28.94 -29.68 -20.58
N LYS A 128 -29.72 -29.30 -19.58
CA LYS A 128 -30.78 -30.17 -19.04
C LYS A 128 -31.98 -30.18 -20.00
N LYS A 129 -32.61 -31.35 -20.23
CA LYS A 129 -33.74 -31.50 -21.17
C LYS A 129 -34.91 -30.53 -20.90
N GLN A 130 -35.17 -30.21 -19.63
CA GLN A 130 -36.23 -29.27 -19.24
C GLN A 130 -35.96 -27.80 -19.62
N TRP A 131 -34.76 -27.49 -20.13
CA TRP A 131 -34.41 -26.16 -20.61
C TRP A 131 -34.73 -25.95 -22.10
N LYS A 132 -35.28 -26.96 -22.78
CA LYS A 132 -35.71 -26.84 -24.18
C LYS A 132 -36.67 -25.66 -24.34
N GLY A 133 -36.37 -24.78 -25.30
CA GLY A 133 -37.16 -23.57 -25.57
C GLY A 133 -36.91 -22.41 -24.58
N LYS A 134 -35.98 -22.54 -23.64
CA LYS A 134 -35.52 -21.44 -22.79
C LYS A 134 -34.27 -20.76 -23.40
N ARG A 135 -33.96 -19.55 -22.93
CA ARG A 135 -32.72 -18.84 -23.25
C ARG A 135 -31.61 -19.28 -22.30
N LEU A 136 -30.43 -19.54 -22.85
CA LEU A 136 -29.26 -20.01 -22.15
C LEU A 136 -28.18 -18.94 -22.23
N ILE A 137 -27.87 -18.31 -21.10
CA ILE A 137 -27.01 -17.14 -21.01
C ILE A 137 -25.80 -17.49 -20.16
N LEU A 138 -24.59 -17.45 -20.72
CA LEU A 138 -23.38 -17.46 -19.89
C LEU A 138 -23.26 -16.11 -19.20
N HIS A 139 -22.96 -16.15 -17.91
CA HIS A 139 -22.70 -14.99 -17.08
C HIS A 139 -21.33 -15.17 -16.44
N PHE A 140 -20.42 -14.24 -16.71
CA PHE A 140 -19.13 -14.15 -16.05
C PHE A 140 -19.17 -12.96 -15.11
N ASP A 141 -18.95 -13.17 -13.81
CA ASP A 141 -18.90 -12.07 -12.84
C ASP A 141 -17.72 -11.14 -13.13
N ALA A 142 -16.54 -11.71 -13.43
CA ALA A 142 -15.36 -10.97 -13.87
C ALA A 142 -14.29 -11.90 -14.46
N VAL A 143 -13.62 -11.41 -15.51
CA VAL A 143 -12.44 -12.05 -16.12
C VAL A 143 -11.37 -10.98 -16.31
N ALA A 144 -10.17 -11.18 -15.78
CA ALA A 144 -9.12 -10.18 -15.82
C ALA A 144 -8.40 -10.20 -17.17
N GLY A 145 -8.77 -9.25 -18.03
CA GLY A 145 -8.10 -8.98 -19.29
C GLY A 145 -8.98 -9.15 -20.53
N TYR A 146 -8.33 -9.11 -21.69
CA TYR A 146 -9.00 -9.31 -22.97
C TYR A 146 -9.48 -10.75 -23.09
N THR A 147 -10.78 -10.92 -23.28
CA THR A 147 -11.46 -12.21 -23.17
C THR A 147 -12.23 -12.52 -24.45
N GLN A 148 -12.12 -13.75 -24.95
CA GLN A 148 -13.02 -14.29 -25.97
C GLN A 148 -13.61 -15.63 -25.53
N VAL A 149 -14.92 -15.77 -25.68
CA VAL A 149 -15.68 -16.95 -25.27
C VAL A 149 -16.14 -17.72 -26.50
N PHE A 150 -15.94 -19.03 -26.50
CA PHE A 150 -16.34 -19.94 -27.57
C PHE A 150 -17.18 -21.08 -27.00
N VAL A 151 -18.26 -21.44 -27.70
CA VAL A 151 -19.08 -22.61 -27.39
C VAL A 151 -19.09 -23.51 -28.62
N ASN A 152 -18.69 -24.78 -28.43
CA ASN A 152 -18.57 -25.77 -29.51
C ASN A 152 -17.82 -25.22 -30.75
N GLY A 153 -16.68 -24.56 -30.52
CA GLY A 153 -15.83 -23.96 -31.56
C GLY A 153 -16.33 -22.64 -32.16
N LYS A 154 -17.50 -22.13 -31.78
CA LYS A 154 -18.06 -20.87 -32.30
C LYS A 154 -17.92 -19.75 -31.28
N LYS A 155 -17.45 -18.56 -31.72
CA LYS A 155 -17.33 -17.38 -30.86
C LYS A 155 -18.71 -16.91 -30.40
N ALA A 156 -18.90 -16.84 -29.09
CA ALA A 156 -20.12 -16.42 -28.42
C ALA A 156 -20.06 -14.96 -27.94
N ALA A 157 -18.91 -14.52 -27.43
CA ALA A 157 -18.71 -13.16 -26.92
C ALA A 157 -17.24 -12.74 -26.92
N GLN A 158 -17.03 -11.44 -26.71
CA GLN A 158 -15.74 -10.84 -26.38
C GLN A 158 -15.95 -9.76 -25.31
N ASN A 159 -14.97 -9.58 -24.43
CA ASN A 159 -14.98 -8.55 -23.39
C ASN A 159 -13.55 -8.02 -23.20
N TYR A 160 -13.43 -6.71 -22.95
CA TYR A 160 -12.17 -6.09 -22.54
C TYR A 160 -12.42 -5.21 -21.33
N GLU A 161 -12.45 -5.85 -20.16
CA GLU A 161 -12.77 -5.25 -18.87
C GLU A 161 -12.27 -6.23 -17.79
N VAL A 162 -11.94 -5.76 -16.58
CA VAL A 162 -11.29 -6.56 -15.53
C VAL A 162 -12.22 -6.93 -14.36
N PHE A 163 -13.22 -6.12 -14.03
CA PHE A 163 -13.93 -6.17 -12.74
C PHE A 163 -15.44 -6.46 -12.80
N LEU A 164 -16.06 -6.17 -13.93
CA LEU A 164 -17.50 -6.05 -14.10
C LEU A 164 -18.03 -7.20 -14.96
N PRO A 165 -19.29 -7.61 -14.73
CA PRO A 165 -19.84 -8.78 -15.38
C PRO A 165 -20.13 -8.55 -16.85
N PHE A 166 -20.10 -9.63 -17.64
CA PHE A 166 -20.61 -9.64 -19.00
C PHE A 166 -21.38 -10.94 -19.28
N GLU A 167 -22.35 -10.85 -20.19
CA GLU A 167 -23.22 -11.96 -20.56
C GLU A 167 -23.04 -12.36 -22.04
N ALA A 168 -23.23 -13.64 -22.34
CA ALA A 168 -23.30 -14.17 -23.72
C ALA A 168 -24.53 -15.07 -23.88
N ASP A 169 -25.41 -14.76 -24.83
CA ASP A 169 -26.52 -15.64 -25.19
C ASP A 169 -25.99 -16.77 -26.09
N ILE A 170 -25.98 -17.99 -25.56
CA ILE A 170 -25.43 -19.18 -26.23
C ILE A 170 -26.52 -20.15 -26.70
N THR A 171 -27.79 -19.72 -26.65
CA THR A 171 -28.95 -20.59 -26.92
C THR A 171 -28.83 -21.32 -28.26
N ASP A 172 -28.32 -20.65 -29.28
CA ASP A 172 -28.20 -21.17 -30.64
C ASP A 172 -26.86 -21.87 -30.93
N LEU A 173 -25.95 -21.89 -29.94
CA LEU A 173 -24.61 -22.49 -30.04
C LEU A 173 -24.51 -23.84 -29.33
N VAL A 174 -25.44 -24.14 -28.43
CA VAL A 174 -25.43 -25.38 -27.65
C VAL A 174 -26.11 -26.54 -28.36
N LYS A 175 -25.61 -27.74 -28.09
CA LYS A 175 -26.28 -29.01 -28.30
C LYS A 175 -27.27 -29.21 -27.16
N GLN A 176 -28.56 -29.30 -27.49
CA GLN A 176 -29.65 -29.47 -26.51
C GLN A 176 -29.60 -30.83 -25.80
N ASP A 177 -29.10 -31.86 -26.50
CA ASP A 177 -28.85 -33.18 -25.97
C ASP A 177 -27.36 -33.49 -26.12
N GLY A 178 -26.65 -33.60 -24.99
CA GLY A 178 -25.23 -33.98 -24.96
C GLY A 178 -24.32 -32.98 -24.26
N GLU A 179 -23.03 -33.28 -24.32
CA GLU A 179 -21.96 -32.46 -23.76
C GLU A 179 -21.62 -31.29 -24.69
N ASN A 180 -21.46 -30.11 -24.09
CA ASN A 180 -21.07 -28.87 -24.74
C ASN A 180 -19.69 -28.46 -24.26
N GLU A 181 -18.87 -27.99 -25.18
CA GLU A 181 -17.55 -27.45 -24.87
C GLU A 181 -17.64 -25.93 -24.70
N LEU A 182 -17.08 -25.42 -23.60
CA LEU A 182 -16.86 -24.01 -23.34
C LEU A 182 -15.35 -23.76 -23.33
N MET A 183 -14.87 -22.93 -24.26
CA MET A 183 -13.49 -22.45 -24.28
C MET A 183 -13.43 -20.96 -24.05
N VAL A 184 -12.49 -20.52 -23.22
CA VAL A 184 -12.27 -19.10 -22.90
C VAL A 184 -10.80 -18.78 -23.14
N TYR A 185 -10.55 -17.89 -24.08
CA TYR A 185 -9.25 -17.26 -24.26
C TYR A 185 -9.17 -16.04 -23.37
N VAL A 186 -8.07 -15.90 -22.61
CA VAL A 186 -7.80 -14.72 -21.80
C VAL A 186 -6.36 -14.28 -22.05
N ALA A 187 -6.18 -12.99 -22.33
CA ALA A 187 -4.90 -12.31 -22.39
C ALA A 187 -4.87 -11.17 -21.39
N ASP A 188 -3.77 -11.04 -20.66
CA ASP A 188 -3.52 -9.96 -19.73
C ASP A 188 -3.77 -8.60 -20.40
N ALA A 189 -4.49 -7.72 -19.70
CA ALA A 189 -4.80 -6.39 -20.18
C ALA A 189 -3.53 -5.56 -20.48
N ASP A 190 -2.45 -5.77 -19.73
CA ASP A 190 -1.19 -5.07 -19.90
C ASP A 190 -0.47 -5.41 -21.21
N LEU A 191 -0.80 -6.53 -21.87
CA LEU A 191 -0.27 -6.85 -23.21
C LEU A 191 -0.79 -5.88 -24.28
N PHE A 192 -1.83 -5.10 -23.97
CA PHE A 192 -2.43 -4.11 -24.87
C PHE A 192 -2.01 -2.67 -24.55
N ASN A 193 -1.15 -2.49 -23.55
CA ASN A 193 -0.64 -1.18 -23.16
C ASN A 193 0.09 -0.48 -24.30
N GLN A 194 0.02 0.86 -24.30
CA GLN A 194 0.69 1.72 -25.27
C GLN A 194 1.60 2.70 -24.54
N PRO A 195 2.88 2.36 -24.30
CA PRO A 195 3.78 3.21 -23.55
C PRO A 195 3.94 4.57 -24.23
N GLY A 196 3.81 5.64 -23.45
CA GLY A 196 3.92 7.01 -23.95
C GLY A 196 4.10 8.01 -22.82
N LYS A 197 4.23 9.29 -23.21
CA LYS A 197 4.39 10.40 -22.26
C LYS A 197 3.12 10.64 -21.42
N TYR A 198 1.94 10.42 -22.01
CA TYR A 198 0.64 10.72 -21.41
C TYR A 198 -0.06 9.43 -20.98
N GLY A 199 0.64 8.67 -20.13
CA GLY A 199 0.23 7.37 -19.61
C GLY A 199 0.35 6.20 -20.59
N ASN A 200 -0.17 5.05 -20.17
CA ASN A 200 0.13 3.75 -20.79
C ASN A 200 -1.11 2.86 -21.03
N ARG A 201 -2.10 2.90 -20.12
CA ARG A 201 -3.18 1.91 -20.08
C ARG A 201 -4.39 2.31 -20.94
N LEU A 202 -4.84 1.39 -21.78
CA LEU A 202 -6.09 1.52 -22.55
C LEU A 202 -7.31 0.96 -21.81
N TYR A 203 -7.10 0.16 -20.77
CA TYR A 203 -8.13 -0.49 -19.99
C TYR A 203 -8.29 0.16 -18.62
N ILE A 204 -9.36 -0.23 -17.92
CA ILE A 204 -9.63 0.21 -16.56
C ILE A 204 -9.09 -0.83 -15.59
N GLY A 205 -7.89 -0.58 -15.07
CA GLY A 205 -7.15 -1.53 -14.23
C GLY A 205 -7.31 -1.36 -12.73
N GLY A 206 -7.91 -0.25 -12.27
CA GLY A 206 -8.00 0.05 -10.84
C GLY A 206 -6.64 0.08 -10.16
N SER A 207 -6.59 -0.22 -8.86
CA SER A 207 -5.32 -0.32 -8.11
C SER A 207 -4.62 -1.68 -8.30
N PHE A 208 -3.87 -2.14 -7.29
CA PHE A 208 -2.95 -3.27 -7.36
C PHE A 208 -3.53 -4.58 -7.93
N TRP A 209 -4.76 -4.93 -7.57
CA TRP A 209 -5.32 -6.23 -7.93
C TRP A 209 -5.56 -6.33 -9.44
N GLY A 210 -6.33 -5.40 -10.02
CA GLY A 210 -6.74 -5.48 -11.43
C GLY A 210 -5.60 -5.35 -12.43
N GLN A 211 -4.45 -4.80 -12.00
CA GLN A 211 -3.22 -4.72 -12.81
C GLN A 211 -2.34 -5.97 -12.70
N HIS A 212 -2.54 -6.79 -11.66
CA HIS A 212 -1.68 -7.94 -11.40
C HIS A 212 -2.28 -9.26 -11.85
N ILE A 213 -3.59 -9.43 -11.69
CA ILE A 213 -4.23 -10.73 -11.85
C ILE A 213 -4.56 -11.08 -13.30
N ASN A 214 -4.53 -12.37 -13.59
CA ASN A 214 -4.84 -12.92 -14.90
C ASN A 214 -5.80 -14.10 -14.81
N GLY A 215 -6.88 -14.07 -15.61
CA GLY A 215 -7.84 -15.16 -15.74
C GLY A 215 -9.21 -14.91 -15.12
N ILE A 216 -10.00 -15.98 -15.05
CA ILE A 216 -11.38 -15.97 -14.52
C ILE A 216 -11.30 -15.94 -12.98
N TRP A 217 -11.44 -14.75 -12.41
CA TRP A 217 -11.21 -14.52 -10.98
C TRP A 217 -12.49 -14.37 -10.14
N GLN A 218 -13.66 -14.27 -10.77
CA GLN A 218 -14.97 -14.39 -10.13
C GLN A 218 -15.83 -15.45 -10.83
N ASP A 219 -17.01 -15.72 -10.28
CA ASP A 219 -17.82 -16.89 -10.64
C ASP A 219 -18.29 -16.89 -12.11
N VAL A 220 -18.58 -18.09 -12.61
CA VAL A 220 -19.19 -18.31 -13.92
C VAL A 220 -20.48 -19.09 -13.75
N TYR A 221 -21.55 -18.63 -14.41
CA TYR A 221 -22.85 -19.29 -14.39
C TYR A 221 -23.39 -19.51 -15.80
N LEU A 222 -24.16 -20.59 -15.96
CA LEU A 222 -25.12 -20.73 -17.04
C LEU A 222 -26.50 -20.41 -16.50
N LEU A 223 -27.03 -19.25 -16.87
CA LEU A 223 -28.35 -18.77 -16.48
C LEU A 223 -29.41 -19.20 -17.49
N VAL A 224 -30.56 -19.61 -16.98
CA VAL A 224 -31.69 -20.09 -17.78
C VAL A 224 -32.87 -19.14 -17.61
N LYS A 225 -33.23 -18.43 -18.68
CA LYS A 225 -34.31 -17.44 -18.70
C LYS A 225 -35.45 -17.92 -19.63
N PRO A 226 -36.73 -17.69 -19.32
CA PRO A 226 -37.82 -17.98 -20.27
C PRO A 226 -37.71 -17.11 -21.54
N GLU A 227 -38.45 -17.42 -22.62
CA GLU A 227 -38.40 -16.62 -23.86
C GLU A 227 -38.87 -15.17 -23.67
N VAL A 228 -39.81 -14.96 -22.73
CA VAL A 228 -40.28 -13.62 -22.35
C VAL A 228 -39.92 -13.41 -20.89
N TYR A 229 -39.02 -12.48 -20.61
CA TYR A 229 -38.44 -12.33 -19.28
C TYR A 229 -38.14 -10.87 -18.92
N VAL A 230 -38.06 -10.60 -17.62
CA VAL A 230 -37.52 -9.36 -17.08
C VAL A 230 -36.00 -9.38 -17.22
N LYS A 231 -35.45 -8.57 -18.12
CA LYS A 231 -34.01 -8.47 -18.36
C LYS A 231 -33.30 -7.81 -17.18
N ASN A 232 -33.84 -6.72 -16.66
CA ASN A 232 -33.39 -6.06 -15.44
C ASN A 232 -34.52 -5.21 -14.81
N ALA A 233 -34.34 -4.82 -13.55
CA ALA A 233 -35.22 -3.92 -12.84
C ALA A 233 -34.42 -2.89 -12.02
N TYR A 234 -34.94 -1.67 -11.92
CA TYR A 234 -34.41 -0.61 -11.08
C TYR A 234 -35.50 -0.13 -10.12
N ILE A 235 -35.21 -0.23 -8.83
CA ILE A 235 -36.12 0.14 -7.74
C ILE A 235 -35.71 1.51 -7.21
N LYS A 236 -36.61 2.49 -7.30
CA LYS A 236 -36.37 3.87 -6.91
C LYS A 236 -37.24 4.25 -5.70
N PRO A 237 -36.66 4.24 -4.49
CA PRO A 237 -37.36 4.69 -3.30
C PRO A 237 -37.33 6.22 -3.17
N PHE A 238 -38.50 6.86 -3.21
CA PHE A 238 -38.68 8.28 -2.89
C PHE A 238 -39.49 8.39 -1.60
N VAL A 239 -38.79 8.34 -0.47
CA VAL A 239 -39.39 8.25 0.87
C VAL A 239 -40.23 9.48 1.19
N ASP A 240 -39.72 10.68 0.90
CA ASP A 240 -40.42 11.95 1.12
C ASP A 240 -41.77 12.07 0.39
N LYS A 241 -41.91 11.36 -0.73
CA LYS A 241 -43.10 11.34 -1.60
C LYS A 241 -44.00 10.15 -1.34
N ASP A 242 -43.67 9.27 -0.40
CA ASP A 242 -44.30 7.95 -0.21
C ASP A 242 -44.47 7.21 -1.56
N LEU A 243 -43.40 7.20 -2.37
CA LEU A 243 -43.43 6.66 -3.73
C LEU A 243 -42.29 5.65 -3.94
N LEU A 244 -42.65 4.43 -4.27
CA LEU A 244 -41.75 3.41 -4.79
C LEU A 244 -41.99 3.25 -6.29
N GLN A 245 -40.98 3.59 -7.10
CA GLN A 245 -41.05 3.45 -8.55
C GLN A 245 -40.18 2.27 -9.00
N VAL A 246 -40.77 1.35 -9.75
CA VAL A 246 -40.08 0.19 -10.32
C VAL A 246 -40.02 0.35 -11.84
N SER A 247 -38.82 0.51 -12.38
CA SER A 247 -38.57 0.50 -13.82
C SER A 247 -38.02 -0.86 -14.24
N ALA A 248 -38.76 -1.61 -15.04
CA ALA A 248 -38.36 -2.94 -15.51
C ALA A 248 -38.19 -2.97 -17.03
N VAL A 249 -37.13 -3.62 -17.51
CA VAL A 249 -36.92 -3.89 -18.93
C VAL A 249 -37.37 -5.32 -19.22
N ILE A 250 -38.35 -5.47 -20.10
CA ILE A 250 -38.86 -6.78 -20.51
C ILE A 250 -38.38 -7.08 -21.93
N LYS A 251 -37.92 -8.30 -22.15
CA LYS A 251 -37.51 -8.78 -23.47
C LYS A 251 -38.43 -9.89 -23.95
N ASN A 252 -38.87 -9.81 -25.21
CA ASN A 252 -39.58 -10.88 -25.90
C ASN A 252 -38.67 -11.52 -26.96
N ASN A 253 -38.06 -12.66 -26.65
CA ASN A 253 -37.28 -13.45 -27.60
C ASN A 253 -38.11 -14.44 -28.41
N SER A 254 -39.44 -14.52 -28.20
CA SER A 254 -40.28 -15.44 -28.97
C SER A 254 -40.55 -14.90 -30.38
N ALA A 255 -40.85 -15.80 -31.32
CA ALA A 255 -41.21 -15.43 -32.70
C ALA A 255 -42.62 -14.82 -32.84
N LYS A 256 -43.33 -14.54 -31.74
CA LYS A 256 -44.74 -14.10 -31.74
C LYS A 256 -44.92 -12.82 -30.95
N ASN A 257 -45.96 -12.07 -31.30
CA ASN A 257 -46.47 -11.01 -30.44
C ASN A 257 -46.91 -11.61 -29.10
N GLN A 258 -46.56 -10.95 -28.00
CA GLN A 258 -46.94 -11.37 -26.65
C GLN A 258 -47.77 -10.27 -26.00
N SER A 259 -48.95 -10.65 -25.51
CA SER A 259 -49.76 -9.84 -24.62
C SER A 259 -49.60 -10.40 -23.21
N ILE A 260 -48.98 -9.61 -22.34
CA ILE A 260 -48.60 -10.02 -20.99
C ILE A 260 -49.09 -9.00 -19.97
N ASN A 261 -49.08 -9.41 -18.70
CA ASN A 261 -49.21 -8.54 -17.56
C ASN A 261 -47.94 -8.61 -16.71
N ILE A 262 -47.43 -7.47 -16.26
CA ILE A 262 -46.35 -7.39 -15.28
C ILE A 262 -46.87 -6.77 -13.98
N GLY A 263 -46.52 -7.37 -12.85
CA GLY A 263 -46.75 -6.84 -11.50
C GLY A 263 -45.73 -7.45 -10.54
N GLY A 264 -45.91 -7.27 -9.23
CA GLY A 264 -44.93 -7.83 -8.29
C GLY A 264 -45.43 -7.91 -6.86
N ASP A 265 -44.81 -8.78 -6.08
CA ASP A 265 -45.04 -8.92 -4.65
C ASP A 265 -43.80 -8.46 -3.88
N ILE A 266 -44.00 -7.66 -2.82
CA ILE A 266 -42.95 -7.17 -1.94
C ILE A 266 -43.11 -7.82 -0.57
N SER A 267 -42.05 -8.52 -0.14
CA SER A 267 -42.01 -9.26 1.13
C SER A 267 -40.80 -8.83 1.95
N PRO A 268 -40.89 -8.75 3.29
CA PRO A 268 -39.71 -8.52 4.12
C PRO A 268 -38.68 -9.64 3.91
N TRP A 269 -37.42 -9.25 3.72
CA TRP A 269 -36.27 -10.14 3.62
C TRP A 269 -35.62 -10.24 4.99
N ILE A 270 -35.56 -11.44 5.56
CA ILE A 270 -35.10 -11.66 6.93
C ILE A 270 -33.80 -12.45 6.90
N ASN A 271 -32.71 -11.85 7.38
CA ASN A 271 -31.47 -12.57 7.67
C ASN A 271 -31.72 -13.54 8.84
N VAL A 272 -31.41 -14.82 8.64
CA VAL A 272 -31.51 -15.88 9.65
C VAL A 272 -30.18 -16.61 9.84
N ALA A 273 -29.07 -16.00 9.42
CA ALA A 273 -27.72 -16.45 9.72
C ALA A 273 -27.49 -16.48 11.24
N GLY A 274 -26.56 -17.35 11.66
CA GLY A 274 -26.15 -17.40 13.05
C GLY A 274 -25.41 -16.14 13.48
N LYS A 275 -25.11 -16.02 14.76
CA LYS A 275 -24.42 -14.84 15.31
C LYS A 275 -22.96 -15.07 15.63
N SER A 276 -22.47 -16.32 15.52
CA SER A 276 -21.04 -16.59 15.69
C SER A 276 -20.24 -15.99 14.54
N THR A 277 -18.94 -15.81 14.75
CA THR A 277 -18.02 -15.29 13.73
C THR A 277 -18.01 -16.16 12.46
N GLU A 278 -18.24 -17.47 12.60
CA GLU A 278 -18.26 -18.43 11.50
C GLU A 278 -19.62 -18.46 10.77
N GLU A 279 -20.72 -18.25 11.48
CA GLU A 279 -22.08 -18.36 10.93
C GLU A 279 -22.63 -17.04 10.40
N ALA A 280 -22.29 -15.90 11.03
CA ALA A 280 -22.81 -14.59 10.65
C ALA A 280 -22.52 -14.16 9.20
N PRO A 281 -21.38 -14.54 8.59
CA PRO A 281 -21.12 -14.24 7.18
C PRO A 281 -21.90 -15.11 6.19
N GLU A 282 -22.56 -16.19 6.64
CA GLU A 282 -23.25 -17.12 5.73
C GLU A 282 -24.54 -16.50 5.17
N PRO A 283 -24.79 -16.58 3.85
CA PRO A 283 -25.99 -16.01 3.24
C PRO A 283 -27.22 -16.88 3.54
N LYS A 284 -27.81 -16.71 4.72
CA LYS A 284 -29.02 -17.44 5.16
C LYS A 284 -30.17 -16.48 5.40
N TRP A 285 -31.27 -16.67 4.68
CA TRP A 285 -32.42 -15.78 4.75
C TRP A 285 -33.75 -16.46 4.46
N LYS A 286 -34.85 -15.77 4.75
CA LYS A 286 -36.20 -16.15 4.35
C LYS A 286 -37.04 -14.94 3.98
N LEU A 287 -38.10 -15.16 3.20
CA LEU A 287 -39.15 -14.15 3.00
C LEU A 287 -40.29 -14.37 4.00
N ASN A 288 -40.78 -13.28 4.55
CA ASN A 288 -42.07 -13.27 5.27
C ASN A 288 -43.24 -13.07 4.30
N ASN A 289 -44.45 -12.92 4.84
CA ASN A 289 -45.65 -12.65 4.05
C ASN A 289 -45.53 -11.36 3.22
N VAL A 290 -46.20 -11.36 2.06
CA VAL A 290 -46.32 -10.18 1.19
C VAL A 290 -46.96 -9.02 1.96
N VAL A 291 -46.31 -7.86 1.96
CA VAL A 291 -46.80 -6.65 2.65
C VAL A 291 -47.28 -5.59 1.67
N LEU A 292 -46.76 -5.56 0.45
CA LEU A 292 -47.11 -4.60 -0.59
C LEU A 292 -47.10 -5.27 -1.96
N GLN A 293 -47.98 -4.84 -2.87
CA GLN A 293 -48.03 -5.34 -4.24
C GLN A 293 -47.77 -4.20 -5.21
N VAL A 294 -46.90 -4.43 -6.18
CA VAL A 294 -46.72 -3.55 -7.33
C VAL A 294 -47.89 -3.75 -8.30
N PRO A 295 -48.64 -2.68 -8.66
CA PRO A 295 -49.80 -2.78 -9.54
C PRO A 295 -49.50 -3.48 -10.86
N ARG A 296 -50.52 -4.17 -11.36
CA ARG A 296 -50.47 -4.88 -12.64
C ARG A 296 -50.53 -3.91 -13.81
N GLN A 297 -49.66 -4.07 -14.80
CA GLN A 297 -49.70 -3.36 -16.08
C GLN A 297 -49.71 -4.32 -17.27
N ASN A 298 -50.62 -4.08 -18.22
CA ASN A 298 -50.71 -4.85 -19.45
C ASN A 298 -49.74 -4.30 -20.50
N LEU A 299 -49.02 -5.18 -21.18
CA LEU A 299 -48.06 -4.83 -22.21
C LEU A 299 -48.26 -5.72 -23.43
N ALA A 300 -48.21 -5.10 -24.61
CA ALA A 300 -47.99 -5.78 -25.88
C ALA A 300 -46.51 -5.63 -26.26
N LEU A 301 -45.89 -6.75 -26.63
CA LEU A 301 -44.50 -6.86 -27.05
C LEU A 301 -44.43 -7.56 -28.42
N LYS A 302 -43.74 -6.95 -29.37
CA LYS A 302 -43.42 -7.54 -30.69
C LYS A 302 -42.28 -8.57 -30.55
N PRO A 303 -42.11 -9.49 -31.51
CA PRO A 303 -40.93 -10.35 -31.57
C PRO A 303 -39.64 -9.54 -31.52
N GLY A 304 -38.71 -9.94 -30.66
CA GLY A 304 -37.42 -9.28 -30.48
C GLY A 304 -37.45 -7.95 -29.71
N GLU A 305 -38.62 -7.44 -29.32
CA GLU A 305 -38.74 -6.14 -28.64
C GLU A 305 -38.17 -6.19 -27.22
N GLU A 306 -37.36 -5.18 -26.89
CA GLU A 306 -37.05 -4.79 -25.51
C GLU A 306 -37.88 -3.54 -25.16
N LYS A 307 -38.65 -3.62 -24.07
CA LYS A 307 -39.53 -2.53 -23.64
C LYS A 307 -39.32 -2.20 -22.17
N THR A 308 -39.15 -0.92 -21.88
CA THR A 308 -39.11 -0.42 -20.50
C THR A 308 -40.51 -0.05 -20.05
N VAL A 309 -40.90 -0.53 -18.87
CA VAL A 309 -42.14 -0.12 -18.18
C VAL A 309 -41.78 0.48 -16.83
N THR A 310 -42.51 1.49 -16.42
CA THR A 310 -42.37 2.10 -15.09
C THR A 310 -43.69 1.99 -14.34
N ILE A 311 -43.64 1.39 -13.15
CA ILE A 311 -44.80 1.18 -12.29
C ILE A 311 -44.55 1.90 -10.97
N ALA A 312 -45.51 2.71 -10.53
CA ALA A 312 -45.48 3.43 -9.27
C ALA A 312 -46.40 2.75 -8.25
N VAL A 313 -45.96 2.67 -7.00
CA VAL A 313 -46.78 2.23 -5.86
C VAL A 313 -46.47 3.09 -4.65
N SER A 314 -47.48 3.40 -3.84
CA SER A 314 -47.31 4.11 -2.57
C SER A 314 -47.23 3.12 -1.41
N PRO A 315 -46.12 3.07 -0.65
CA PRO A 315 -45.95 2.16 0.48
C PRO A 315 -46.94 2.35 1.62
N LYS A 316 -47.42 3.58 1.88
CA LYS A 316 -48.37 3.91 2.97
C LYS A 316 -47.93 3.35 4.33
N GLN A 317 -46.67 3.60 4.69
CA GLN A 317 -46.04 3.14 5.93
C GLN A 317 -45.94 1.60 6.10
N LYS A 318 -46.22 0.80 5.07
CA LYS A 318 -46.07 -0.67 5.13
C LYS A 318 -44.63 -1.16 5.06
N LEU A 319 -43.71 -0.29 4.66
CA LEU A 319 -42.27 -0.58 4.59
C LEU A 319 -41.55 0.19 5.70
N LYS A 320 -40.71 -0.50 6.47
CA LYS A 320 -39.78 0.09 7.43
C LYS A 320 -38.62 0.73 6.69
N LEU A 321 -38.11 1.83 7.23
CA LEU A 321 -36.97 2.52 6.65
C LEU A 321 -35.70 1.68 6.79
N TRP A 322 -34.88 1.65 5.74
CA TRP A 322 -33.51 1.16 5.85
C TRP A 322 -32.60 2.27 6.37
N SER A 323 -31.73 1.93 7.32
CA SER A 323 -30.73 2.81 7.92
C SER A 323 -29.51 2.03 8.43
N ASN A 324 -28.51 2.73 8.95
CA ASN A 324 -27.31 2.12 9.53
C ASN A 324 -27.58 1.31 10.81
N ASP A 325 -28.61 1.71 11.58
CA ASP A 325 -28.97 1.09 12.87
C ASP A 325 -30.12 0.08 12.73
N ASP A 326 -31.03 0.31 11.78
CA ASP A 326 -32.12 -0.61 11.40
C ASP A 326 -32.07 -0.88 9.89
N PRO A 327 -31.25 -1.85 9.42
CA PRO A 327 -31.10 -2.16 8.00
C PRO A 327 -32.26 -3.03 7.48
N ALA A 328 -33.49 -2.51 7.51
CA ALA A 328 -34.67 -3.23 7.05
C ALA A 328 -34.62 -3.50 5.52
N LEU A 329 -34.63 -4.77 5.12
CA LEU A 329 -34.55 -5.20 3.72
C LEU A 329 -35.86 -5.85 3.23
N TYR A 330 -36.10 -5.72 1.93
CA TYR A 330 -37.26 -6.26 1.23
C TYR A 330 -36.86 -6.95 -0.07
N ALA A 331 -37.62 -7.96 -0.45
CA ALA A 331 -37.54 -8.59 -1.76
C ALA A 331 -38.73 -8.15 -2.61
N LEU A 332 -38.45 -7.63 -3.80
CA LEU A 332 -39.42 -7.45 -4.88
C LEU A 332 -39.31 -8.64 -5.83
N VAL A 333 -40.38 -9.44 -5.92
CA VAL A 333 -40.52 -10.50 -6.92
C VAL A 333 -41.46 -10.01 -8.03
N LEU A 334 -40.88 -9.61 -9.16
CA LEU A 334 -41.64 -9.24 -10.36
C LEU A 334 -42.16 -10.50 -11.04
N ASN A 335 -43.40 -10.47 -11.51
CA ASN A 335 -44.08 -11.58 -12.16
C ASN A 335 -44.56 -11.15 -13.55
N ILE A 336 -44.14 -11.87 -14.60
CA ILE A 336 -44.76 -11.76 -15.93
C ILE A 336 -45.82 -12.85 -16.05
N LYS A 337 -47.05 -12.47 -16.40
CA LYS A 337 -48.17 -13.40 -16.61
C LYS A 337 -48.79 -13.26 -17.98
N LYS A 338 -49.33 -14.36 -18.49
CA LYS A 338 -50.20 -14.42 -19.67
C LYS A 338 -51.48 -15.15 -19.29
N GLY A 339 -52.55 -14.38 -19.06
CA GLY A 339 -53.77 -14.93 -18.45
C GLY A 339 -53.50 -15.46 -17.04
N LYS A 340 -53.73 -16.75 -16.80
CA LYS A 340 -53.44 -17.42 -15.51
C LYS A 340 -52.00 -17.93 -15.42
N ASP A 341 -51.31 -18.06 -16.55
CA ASP A 341 -49.97 -18.64 -16.62
C ASP A 341 -48.93 -17.61 -16.21
N THR A 342 -47.97 -18.02 -15.37
CA THR A 342 -46.80 -17.20 -15.05
C THR A 342 -45.68 -17.62 -15.99
N LEU A 343 -45.11 -16.66 -16.72
CA LEU A 343 -44.04 -16.88 -17.69
C LEU A 343 -42.66 -16.70 -17.05
N ASP A 344 -42.53 -15.70 -16.19
CA ASP A 344 -41.26 -15.34 -15.55
C ASP A 344 -41.49 -14.81 -14.13
N LYS A 345 -40.48 -15.05 -13.28
CA LYS A 345 -40.34 -14.41 -11.98
C LYS A 345 -38.92 -13.92 -11.81
N GLN A 346 -38.76 -12.67 -11.40
CA GLN A 346 -37.44 -12.05 -11.21
C GLN A 346 -37.33 -11.42 -9.83
N TYR A 347 -36.29 -11.80 -9.10
CA TYR A 347 -36.03 -11.34 -7.73
C TYR A 347 -35.11 -10.11 -7.72
N ASN A 348 -35.42 -9.11 -6.89
CA ASN A 348 -34.49 -8.05 -6.51
C ASN A 348 -34.62 -7.77 -5.01
N ARG A 349 -33.49 -7.59 -4.33
CA ARG A 349 -33.46 -7.07 -2.96
C ARG A 349 -33.34 -5.54 -2.98
N PHE A 350 -33.98 -4.86 -2.04
CA PHE A 350 -33.86 -3.41 -1.86
C PHE A 350 -34.15 -3.00 -0.40
N GLY A 351 -33.80 -1.76 -0.06
CA GLY A 351 -34.19 -1.10 1.19
C GLY A 351 -35.06 0.13 0.91
N TRP A 352 -36.07 0.38 1.75
CA TRP A 352 -36.90 1.58 1.64
C TRP A 352 -36.19 2.76 2.32
N ARG A 353 -35.43 3.55 1.54
CA ARG A 353 -34.64 4.67 2.06
C ARG A 353 -34.43 5.75 1.00
N GLU A 354 -34.11 6.97 1.42
CA GLU A 354 -33.78 8.06 0.51
C GLU A 354 -32.53 8.82 0.98
N PHE A 355 -31.54 8.95 0.10
CA PHE A 355 -30.39 9.82 0.31
C PHE A 355 -30.61 11.15 -0.42
N LYS A 356 -30.25 12.26 0.22
CA LYS A 356 -30.32 13.60 -0.37
C LYS A 356 -29.15 14.47 0.01
N VAL A 357 -28.71 15.28 -0.93
CA VAL A 357 -27.89 16.47 -0.66
C VAL A 357 -28.83 17.66 -0.63
N VAL A 358 -28.92 18.36 0.51
CA VAL A 358 -29.73 19.58 0.67
C VAL A 358 -28.79 20.71 1.09
N GLY A 359 -28.64 21.71 0.23
CA GLY A 359 -27.58 22.71 0.38
C GLY A 359 -26.21 22.04 0.32
N ASN A 360 -25.40 22.23 1.37
CA ASN A 360 -24.07 21.61 1.50
C ASN A 360 -24.04 20.41 2.47
N LYS A 361 -25.20 19.83 2.83
CA LYS A 361 -25.32 18.76 3.83
C LYS A 361 -25.93 17.48 3.25
N PHE A 362 -25.53 16.34 3.81
CA PHE A 362 -26.01 15.01 3.43
C PHE A 362 -27.09 14.51 4.39
N TYR A 363 -28.13 13.88 3.85
CA TYR A 363 -29.28 13.39 4.59
C TYR A 363 -29.64 11.95 4.19
N LEU A 364 -30.08 11.17 5.17
CA LEU A 364 -30.76 9.89 5.01
C LEU A 364 -32.15 9.99 5.63
N ASN A 365 -33.20 9.72 4.84
CA ASN A 365 -34.58 9.71 5.31
C ASN A 365 -34.98 11.03 6.01
N GLY A 366 -34.48 12.17 5.52
CA GLY A 366 -34.73 13.50 6.10
C GLY A 366 -33.85 13.86 7.30
N ASN A 367 -33.01 12.95 7.80
CA ASN A 367 -32.09 13.22 8.91
C ASN A 367 -30.67 13.46 8.41
N ARG A 368 -29.98 14.47 8.94
CA ARG A 368 -28.60 14.78 8.58
C ARG A 368 -27.68 13.64 9.01
N VAL A 369 -26.79 13.22 8.13
CA VAL A 369 -25.79 12.17 8.39
C VAL A 369 -24.38 12.73 8.20
N ILE A 370 -23.49 12.36 9.10
CA ILE A 370 -22.04 12.51 8.93
C ILE A 370 -21.48 11.11 8.63
N LEU A 371 -20.68 11.03 7.58
CA LEU A 371 -20.06 9.81 7.11
C LEU A 371 -18.65 9.74 7.71
N ASN A 372 -18.44 8.83 8.66
CA ASN A 372 -17.12 8.51 9.19
C ASN A 372 -16.66 7.24 8.48
N GLY A 373 -15.60 7.39 7.68
CA GLY A 373 -15.22 6.43 6.66
C GLY A 373 -13.90 5.71 6.93
N ASP A 374 -13.79 4.55 6.29
CA ASP A 374 -12.52 3.90 5.95
C ASP A 374 -12.49 3.66 4.43
N SER A 375 -11.31 3.37 3.91
CA SER A 375 -11.06 3.07 2.51
C SER A 375 -9.89 2.11 2.46
N TRP A 376 -9.90 1.11 1.58
CA TRP A 376 -8.80 0.15 1.46
C TRP A 376 -8.69 -0.42 0.05
N HIS A 377 -7.48 -0.85 -0.32
CA HIS A 377 -7.21 -1.57 -1.56
C HIS A 377 -7.65 -3.02 -1.50
N PHE A 378 -8.01 -3.58 -2.67
CA PHE A 378 -8.23 -5.02 -2.80
C PHE A 378 -6.88 -5.74 -2.90
N MET A 379 -6.51 -6.53 -1.89
CA MET A 379 -5.16 -7.12 -1.77
C MET A 379 -5.11 -8.62 -2.09
N GLY A 380 -6.21 -9.18 -2.57
CA GLY A 380 -6.28 -10.56 -3.06
C GLY A 380 -7.03 -11.51 -2.15
N VAL A 381 -6.59 -12.77 -2.10
CA VAL A 381 -7.42 -13.91 -1.66
C VAL A 381 -8.12 -13.71 -0.32
N PRO A 382 -7.50 -13.20 0.76
CA PRO A 382 -8.20 -12.99 2.03
C PRO A 382 -9.48 -12.15 1.91
N GLN A 383 -9.57 -11.27 0.89
CA GLN A 383 -10.70 -10.39 0.61
C GLN A 383 -11.75 -11.00 -0.34
N MET A 384 -11.51 -12.18 -0.92
CA MET A 384 -12.40 -12.87 -1.86
C MET A 384 -13.56 -13.61 -1.16
N THR A 385 -14.09 -13.05 -0.07
CA THR A 385 -15.15 -13.68 0.72
C THR A 385 -15.96 -12.68 1.54
N ARG A 386 -17.26 -12.97 1.68
CA ARG A 386 -18.18 -12.29 2.61
C ARG A 386 -17.69 -12.27 4.05
N ARG A 387 -16.88 -13.26 4.43
CA ARG A 387 -16.25 -13.35 5.76
C ARG A 387 -15.37 -12.14 6.06
N TYR A 388 -14.60 -11.70 5.07
CA TYR A 388 -13.76 -10.51 5.19
C TYR A 388 -14.61 -9.24 5.27
N ALA A 389 -15.61 -9.10 4.37
CA ALA A 389 -16.53 -7.97 4.39
C ALA A 389 -17.23 -7.83 5.75
N TRP A 390 -17.74 -8.93 6.31
CA TRP A 390 -18.37 -8.95 7.63
C TRP A 390 -17.41 -8.53 8.74
N ALA A 391 -16.17 -9.04 8.75
CA ALA A 391 -15.19 -8.69 9.77
C ALA A 391 -14.75 -7.21 9.65
N TRP A 392 -14.58 -6.71 8.42
CA TRP A 392 -14.22 -5.31 8.17
C TRP A 392 -15.35 -4.39 8.65
N TYR A 393 -16.59 -4.64 8.26
CA TYR A 393 -17.72 -3.79 8.67
C TYR A 393 -18.01 -3.90 10.17
N SER A 394 -17.78 -5.06 10.78
CA SER A 394 -17.86 -5.22 12.24
C SER A 394 -16.80 -4.39 12.96
N MET A 395 -15.57 -4.38 12.44
CA MET A 395 -14.50 -3.51 12.94
C MET A 395 -14.87 -2.03 12.78
N LEU A 396 -15.41 -1.60 11.63
CA LEU A 396 -15.80 -0.21 11.41
C LEU A 396 -16.89 0.24 12.38
N LYS A 397 -17.89 -0.62 12.63
CA LYS A 397 -18.91 -0.35 13.65
C LYS A 397 -18.29 -0.23 15.04
N ASP A 398 -17.32 -1.07 15.38
CA ASP A 398 -16.58 -0.94 16.64
C ASP A 398 -15.80 0.38 16.73
N ALA A 399 -15.28 0.88 15.62
CA ALA A 399 -14.64 2.20 15.54
C ALA A 399 -15.62 3.39 15.53
N HIS A 400 -16.93 3.16 15.64
CA HIS A 400 -17.98 4.18 15.42
C HIS A 400 -17.95 4.82 14.01
N ALA A 401 -17.40 4.10 13.03
CA ALA A 401 -17.52 4.40 11.61
C ALA A 401 -18.82 3.81 11.05
N ASN A 402 -19.34 4.43 9.99
CA ASN A 402 -20.60 4.07 9.34
C ASN A 402 -20.51 4.06 7.81
N ALA A 403 -19.35 4.39 7.24
CA ALA A 403 -19.12 4.42 5.81
C ALA A 403 -17.84 3.68 5.43
N VAL A 404 -17.81 3.17 4.20
CA VAL A 404 -16.63 2.59 3.56
C VAL A 404 -16.57 3.05 2.10
N ARG A 405 -15.38 3.31 1.60
CA ARG A 405 -15.11 3.53 0.18
C ARG A 405 -14.37 2.33 -0.39
N LEU A 406 -14.89 1.78 -1.49
CA LEU A 406 -14.29 0.64 -2.19
C LEU A 406 -13.18 1.17 -3.10
N HIS A 407 -12.02 1.43 -2.52
CA HIS A 407 -10.99 2.26 -3.14
C HIS A 407 -10.50 1.74 -4.49
N ALA A 408 -10.53 2.64 -5.46
CA ALA A 408 -9.89 2.59 -6.76
C ALA A 408 -10.26 1.38 -7.63
N GLN A 409 -11.37 0.69 -7.37
CA GLN A 409 -11.91 -0.39 -8.21
C GLN A 409 -13.28 -0.91 -7.72
N PRO A 410 -14.08 -1.51 -8.61
CA PRO A 410 -15.25 -2.27 -8.21
C PRO A 410 -14.85 -3.52 -7.41
N TYR A 411 -15.50 -3.72 -6.27
CA TYR A 411 -15.36 -4.95 -5.47
C TYR A 411 -16.38 -6.01 -5.92
N PRO A 412 -16.20 -7.29 -5.56
CA PRO A 412 -17.25 -8.30 -5.70
C PRO A 412 -18.54 -7.87 -5.00
N SER A 413 -19.70 -8.14 -5.63
CA SER A 413 -21.02 -7.68 -5.18
C SER A 413 -21.40 -8.13 -3.76
N PHE A 414 -20.79 -9.22 -3.27
CA PHE A 414 -21.04 -9.72 -1.93
C PHE A 414 -20.60 -8.74 -0.81
N TYR A 415 -19.72 -7.77 -1.11
CA TYR A 415 -19.42 -6.66 -0.20
C TYR A 415 -20.65 -5.77 -0.01
N LEU A 416 -21.33 -5.42 -1.10
CA LEU A 416 -22.55 -4.60 -1.08
C LEU A 416 -23.70 -5.35 -0.40
N ASP A 417 -23.79 -6.66 -0.61
CA ASP A 417 -24.77 -7.48 0.10
C ASP A 417 -24.56 -7.45 1.61
N MET A 418 -23.32 -7.63 2.06
CA MET A 418 -22.99 -7.59 3.48
C MET A 418 -23.24 -6.17 4.05
N ALA A 419 -22.97 -5.13 3.27
CA ALA A 419 -23.23 -3.74 3.66
C ALA A 419 -24.73 -3.45 3.79
N ASP A 420 -25.54 -3.96 2.86
CA ASP A 420 -27.01 -3.86 2.92
C ASP A 420 -27.56 -4.50 4.19
N GLU A 421 -27.06 -5.69 4.52
CA GLU A 421 -27.48 -6.51 5.68
C GLU A 421 -27.01 -5.92 7.01
N MET A 422 -25.81 -5.33 7.04
CA MET A 422 -25.24 -4.75 8.25
C MET A 422 -25.58 -3.28 8.44
N GLY A 423 -26.16 -2.58 7.46
CA GLY A 423 -26.37 -1.14 7.58
C GLY A 423 -25.06 -0.35 7.50
N MET A 424 -24.19 -0.67 6.54
CA MET A 424 -22.98 0.08 6.24
C MET A 424 -23.23 0.96 5.00
N PHE A 425 -22.76 2.20 5.00
CA PHE A 425 -22.83 3.06 3.81
C PHE A 425 -21.63 2.80 2.90
N VAL A 426 -21.85 2.57 1.61
CA VAL A 426 -20.78 2.33 0.64
C VAL A 426 -20.68 3.48 -0.36
N LEU A 427 -19.49 4.08 -0.47
CA LEU A 427 -19.12 4.88 -1.62
C LEU A 427 -18.53 3.92 -2.64
N ASP A 428 -19.33 3.60 -3.65
CA ASP A 428 -18.94 2.67 -4.70
C ASP A 428 -18.16 3.42 -5.78
N GLU A 429 -17.04 2.85 -6.20
CA GLU A 429 -16.02 3.56 -6.98
C GLU A 429 -15.59 2.79 -8.21
N THR A 430 -15.34 3.53 -9.29
CA THR A 430 -14.78 2.99 -10.53
C THR A 430 -13.32 2.57 -10.37
N GLY A 431 -12.82 1.78 -11.32
CA GLY A 431 -11.38 1.54 -11.48
C GLY A 431 -10.62 2.66 -12.18
N LEU A 432 -11.22 3.86 -12.31
CA LEU A 432 -10.62 5.02 -12.99
C LEU A 432 -9.63 5.72 -12.04
N TRP A 433 -8.49 5.08 -11.85
CA TRP A 433 -7.40 5.52 -10.98
C TRP A 433 -6.14 5.84 -11.78
N ALA A 434 -5.46 6.95 -11.48
CA ALA A 434 -4.37 7.46 -12.31
C ALA A 434 -2.95 7.41 -11.68
N SER A 435 -2.81 7.17 -10.37
CA SER A 435 -1.54 7.39 -9.64
C SER A 435 -0.47 6.31 -9.84
N ASP A 436 -0.73 5.28 -10.64
CA ASP A 436 0.21 4.20 -11.00
C ASP A 436 1.01 4.43 -12.29
N GLY A 437 0.89 5.61 -12.90
CA GLY A 437 1.37 5.85 -14.28
C GLY A 437 0.24 5.89 -15.31
N GLY A 438 -1.00 5.67 -14.85
CA GLY A 438 -2.16 6.37 -15.34
C GLY A 438 -2.76 5.87 -16.67
N PRO A 439 -3.86 6.53 -17.06
CA PRO A 439 -4.55 6.23 -18.31
C PRO A 439 -3.80 6.75 -19.52
N LYS A 440 -3.99 6.12 -20.69
CA LYS A 440 -3.50 6.62 -21.97
C LYS A 440 -4.39 7.78 -22.45
N GLU A 441 -4.16 8.98 -21.91
CA GLU A 441 -5.03 10.16 -22.05
C GLU A 441 -5.22 10.63 -23.51
N ASP A 442 -4.23 10.39 -24.36
CA ASP A 442 -4.21 10.73 -25.79
C ASP A 442 -4.79 9.63 -26.70
N ALA A 443 -5.41 8.58 -26.14
CA ALA A 443 -6.10 7.53 -26.88
C ALA A 443 -7.62 7.56 -26.66
N GLU A 444 -8.40 7.65 -27.74
CA GLU A 444 -9.87 7.64 -27.69
C GLU A 444 -10.46 6.35 -27.11
N GLU A 445 -9.77 5.23 -27.34
CA GLU A 445 -10.14 3.91 -26.83
C GLU A 445 -10.22 3.91 -25.28
N TYR A 446 -9.31 4.62 -24.60
CA TYR A 446 -9.35 4.72 -23.13
C TYR A 446 -10.63 5.40 -22.63
N TRP A 447 -11.00 6.55 -23.19
CA TRP A 447 -12.17 7.32 -22.76
C TRP A 447 -13.48 6.56 -23.01
N THR A 448 -13.54 5.83 -24.12
CA THR A 448 -14.67 4.93 -24.43
C THR A 448 -14.79 3.83 -23.38
N ASN A 449 -13.67 3.17 -23.04
CA ASN A 449 -13.63 2.11 -22.03
C ASN A 449 -13.97 2.66 -20.63
N ALA A 450 -13.53 3.87 -20.30
CA ALA A 450 -13.84 4.53 -19.02
C ALA A 450 -15.33 4.80 -18.85
N ALA A 451 -15.97 5.36 -19.88
CA ALA A 451 -17.41 5.61 -19.87
C ALA A 451 -18.22 4.30 -19.81
N ASP A 452 -17.81 3.24 -20.53
CA ASP A 452 -18.46 1.93 -20.44
C ASP A 452 -18.34 1.32 -19.05
N HIS A 453 -17.15 1.36 -18.46
CA HIS A 453 -16.90 0.86 -17.10
C HIS A 453 -17.80 1.54 -16.06
N LEU A 454 -17.90 2.88 -16.08
CA LEU A 454 -18.80 3.61 -15.19
C LEU A 454 -20.27 3.21 -15.39
N ARG A 455 -20.73 3.08 -16.64
CA ARG A 455 -22.11 2.65 -16.92
C ARG A 455 -22.39 1.27 -16.34
N ARG A 456 -21.46 0.33 -16.54
CA ARG A 456 -21.58 -1.05 -16.08
C ARG A 456 -21.57 -1.16 -14.56
N LEU A 457 -20.73 -0.40 -13.87
CA LEU A 457 -20.72 -0.30 -12.40
C LEU A 457 -22.09 0.12 -11.86
N ILE A 458 -22.59 1.28 -12.31
CA ILE A 458 -23.85 1.83 -11.81
C ILE A 458 -25.03 0.88 -12.11
N LEU A 459 -25.05 0.29 -13.31
CA LEU A 459 -26.11 -0.65 -13.68
C LEU A 459 -26.09 -1.93 -12.83
N ARG A 460 -24.92 -2.42 -12.44
CA ARG A 460 -24.75 -3.57 -11.54
C ARG A 460 -25.30 -3.26 -10.16
N ASP A 461 -24.96 -2.09 -9.62
CA ASP A 461 -25.03 -1.88 -8.16
C ASP A 461 -26.14 -0.92 -7.67
N ARG A 462 -26.82 -0.19 -8.58
CA ARG A 462 -27.80 0.86 -8.20
C ARG A 462 -28.98 0.42 -7.33
N ASN A 463 -29.26 -0.88 -7.20
CA ASN A 463 -30.33 -1.40 -6.34
C ASN A 463 -29.88 -1.63 -4.88
N HIS A 464 -28.58 -1.60 -4.56
CA HIS A 464 -28.08 -1.79 -3.19
C HIS A 464 -28.43 -0.58 -2.31
N PRO A 465 -29.27 -0.71 -1.25
CA PRO A 465 -29.58 0.41 -0.37
C PRO A 465 -28.36 1.00 0.33
N SER A 466 -27.32 0.19 0.59
CA SER A 466 -26.05 0.60 1.21
C SER A 466 -25.25 1.61 0.39
N VAL A 467 -25.25 1.49 -0.94
CA VAL A 467 -24.54 2.43 -1.81
C VAL A 467 -25.17 3.80 -1.63
N PHE A 468 -24.40 4.79 -1.17
CA PHE A 468 -24.92 6.14 -0.91
C PHE A 468 -24.53 7.15 -2.00
N GLY A 469 -23.50 6.83 -2.78
CA GLY A 469 -22.97 7.66 -3.84
C GLY A 469 -22.06 6.90 -4.79
N TRP A 470 -21.68 7.58 -5.87
CA TRP A 470 -20.78 7.09 -6.91
C TRP A 470 -19.51 7.93 -6.92
N SER A 471 -18.35 7.30 -6.77
CA SER A 471 -17.08 7.95 -7.03
C SER A 471 -16.63 7.61 -8.45
N VAL A 472 -16.63 8.61 -9.33
CA VAL A 472 -16.43 8.39 -10.78
C VAL A 472 -14.97 8.25 -11.15
N CYS A 473 -14.05 8.80 -10.37
CA CYS A 473 -12.60 8.71 -10.60
C CYS A 473 -11.81 9.05 -9.33
N ASN A 474 -10.50 8.75 -9.36
CA ASN A 474 -9.55 9.11 -8.30
C ASN A 474 -8.25 9.66 -8.90
N GLU A 475 -7.85 10.86 -8.48
CA GLU A 475 -6.56 11.50 -8.81
C GLU A 475 -6.25 11.68 -10.30
N ASN A 476 -7.27 11.78 -11.16
CA ASN A 476 -7.09 11.95 -12.60
C ASN A 476 -6.60 13.36 -12.95
N ILE A 477 -7.24 14.44 -12.44
CA ILE A 477 -6.78 15.81 -12.72
C ILE A 477 -5.37 16.05 -12.17
N PRO A 478 -5.03 15.68 -10.91
CA PRO A 478 -3.68 15.85 -10.41
C PRO A 478 -2.62 15.19 -11.28
N VAL A 479 -2.86 13.94 -11.72
CA VAL A 479 -1.91 13.22 -12.57
C VAL A 479 -1.79 13.86 -13.94
N THR A 480 -2.91 14.09 -14.64
CA THR A 480 -2.92 14.71 -15.97
C THR A 480 -2.27 16.09 -15.97
N ALA A 481 -2.61 16.95 -15.00
CA ALA A 481 -2.15 18.34 -14.99
C ALA A 481 -0.74 18.52 -14.43
N TYR A 482 -0.32 17.76 -13.42
CA TYR A 482 0.90 18.04 -12.67
C TYR A 482 1.95 16.93 -12.77
N VAL A 483 1.55 15.67 -12.93
CA VAL A 483 2.50 14.54 -13.07
C VAL A 483 2.89 14.37 -14.53
N HIS A 484 1.92 14.14 -15.43
CA HIS A 484 2.17 14.04 -16.87
C HIS A 484 2.50 15.39 -17.51
N GLN A 485 2.09 16.50 -16.87
CA GLN A 485 2.17 17.85 -17.40
C GLN A 485 1.60 17.89 -18.83
N SER A 486 0.43 17.30 -18.99
CA SER A 486 -0.22 17.14 -20.28
C SER A 486 -0.55 18.52 -20.89
N PRO A 487 -0.52 18.65 -22.23
CA PRO A 487 -0.87 19.89 -22.90
C PRO A 487 -2.33 20.28 -22.59
N GLU A 488 -2.64 21.58 -22.70
CA GLU A 488 -3.93 22.14 -22.28
C GLU A 488 -5.14 21.45 -22.90
N ASN A 489 -5.03 20.94 -24.14
CA ASN A 489 -6.11 20.21 -24.80
C ASN A 489 -6.42 18.87 -24.13
N LEU A 490 -5.42 18.15 -23.61
CA LEU A 490 -5.63 16.90 -22.87
C LEU A 490 -6.15 17.17 -21.46
N VAL A 491 -5.65 18.22 -20.79
CA VAL A 491 -6.20 18.66 -19.50
C VAL A 491 -7.68 19.04 -19.65
N LYS A 492 -8.03 19.78 -20.72
CA LYS A 492 -9.42 20.11 -21.02
C LYS A 492 -10.25 18.85 -21.29
N LYS A 493 -9.74 17.90 -22.07
CA LYS A 493 -10.41 16.62 -22.32
C LYS A 493 -10.73 15.88 -21.02
N GLN A 494 -9.77 15.78 -20.11
CA GLN A 494 -9.99 15.16 -18.79
C GLN A 494 -11.12 15.84 -17.99
N LEU A 495 -11.19 17.18 -18.02
CA LEU A 495 -12.27 17.93 -17.36
C LEU A 495 -13.63 17.67 -18.02
N ASP A 496 -13.67 17.67 -19.36
CA ASP A 496 -14.87 17.40 -20.15
C ASP A 496 -15.39 15.96 -19.89
N GLU A 497 -14.48 14.99 -19.76
CA GLU A 497 -14.84 13.60 -19.46
C GLU A 497 -15.31 13.40 -18.02
N ILE A 498 -14.71 14.07 -17.03
CA ILE A 498 -15.27 14.06 -15.66
C ILE A 498 -16.70 14.61 -15.65
N ASN A 499 -16.98 15.66 -16.42
CA ASN A 499 -18.32 16.21 -16.55
C ASN A 499 -19.29 15.23 -17.23
N ASN A 500 -18.84 14.56 -18.29
CA ASN A 500 -19.59 13.49 -18.97
C ASN A 500 -19.91 12.33 -18.01
N TRP A 501 -18.95 11.91 -17.17
CA TRP A 501 -19.15 10.88 -16.16
C TRP A 501 -20.19 11.26 -15.10
N VAL A 502 -20.20 12.52 -14.66
CA VAL A 502 -21.26 13.05 -13.78
C VAL A 502 -22.64 12.93 -14.44
N ASP A 503 -22.74 13.27 -15.72
CA ASP A 503 -24.01 13.22 -16.45
C ASP A 503 -24.49 11.78 -16.67
N ILE A 504 -23.57 10.87 -17.01
CA ILE A 504 -23.83 9.42 -17.07
C ILE A 504 -24.40 8.92 -15.74
N ALA A 505 -23.76 9.28 -14.62
CA ALA A 505 -24.21 8.85 -13.31
C ALA A 505 -25.63 9.34 -12.98
N LYS A 506 -25.92 10.62 -13.23
CA LYS A 506 -27.27 11.20 -13.05
C LYS A 506 -28.32 10.55 -13.95
N GLN A 507 -27.95 10.20 -15.19
CA GLN A 507 -28.85 9.55 -16.14
C GLN A 507 -29.21 8.13 -15.71
N LEU A 508 -28.24 7.37 -15.20
CA LEU A 508 -28.41 5.97 -14.83
C LEU A 508 -28.99 5.77 -13.43
N ASP A 509 -28.78 6.72 -12.53
CA ASP A 509 -29.26 6.71 -11.15
C ASP A 509 -29.71 8.10 -10.69
N SER A 510 -31.02 8.28 -10.59
CA SER A 510 -31.65 9.52 -10.11
C SER A 510 -31.84 9.56 -8.59
N THR A 511 -31.43 8.52 -7.86
CA THR A 511 -31.71 8.34 -6.42
C THR A 511 -30.51 8.60 -5.52
N ARG A 512 -29.35 8.92 -6.10
CA ARG A 512 -28.12 9.27 -5.40
C ARG A 512 -27.57 10.57 -5.96
N ASN A 513 -27.52 11.61 -5.11
CA ASN A 513 -26.96 12.91 -5.50
C ASN A 513 -25.47 13.04 -5.15
N TRP A 514 -24.92 12.08 -4.40
CA TRP A 514 -23.49 12.03 -4.12
C TRP A 514 -22.77 11.45 -5.34
N ILE A 515 -22.12 12.33 -6.10
CA ILE A 515 -21.23 11.97 -7.21
C ILE A 515 -19.91 12.69 -6.94
N SER A 516 -18.84 11.94 -6.73
CA SER A 516 -17.52 12.48 -6.36
C SER A 516 -16.45 12.08 -7.37
N GLY A 517 -15.40 12.89 -7.46
CA GLY A 517 -14.09 12.46 -7.93
C GLY A 517 -13.13 12.74 -6.80
N ASP A 518 -12.46 11.71 -6.29
CA ASP A 518 -11.62 11.86 -5.10
C ASP A 518 -10.26 12.48 -5.47
N GLY A 519 -9.84 13.48 -4.70
CA GLY A 519 -8.67 14.31 -5.00
C GLY A 519 -8.84 15.30 -6.15
N GLU A 520 -10.03 15.42 -6.75
CA GLU A 520 -10.30 16.26 -7.93
C GLU A 520 -10.60 17.73 -7.57
N THR A 521 -9.80 18.33 -6.68
CA THR A 521 -10.10 19.65 -6.09
C THR A 521 -9.40 20.83 -6.78
N GLY A 522 -8.39 20.56 -7.61
CA GLY A 522 -7.51 21.61 -8.15
C GLY A 522 -8.06 22.41 -9.33
N LYS A 523 -9.15 21.95 -9.96
CA LYS A 523 -9.76 22.58 -11.15
C LYS A 523 -11.29 22.46 -11.14
N PRO A 524 -12.02 23.42 -11.73
CA PRO A 524 -13.48 23.39 -11.72
C PRO A 524 -14.05 22.27 -12.60
N THR A 525 -15.04 21.55 -12.07
CA THR A 525 -15.81 20.49 -12.74
C THR A 525 -17.29 20.57 -12.34
N ASN A 526 -18.12 19.77 -13.01
CA ASN A 526 -19.55 19.57 -12.71
C ASN A 526 -19.78 18.65 -11.51
N LEU A 527 -18.74 18.21 -10.80
CA LEU A 527 -18.87 17.46 -9.56
C LEU A 527 -19.73 18.26 -8.57
N PRO A 528 -20.83 17.69 -8.05
CA PRO A 528 -21.76 18.40 -7.16
C PRO A 528 -21.18 18.66 -5.77
N LEU A 529 -20.05 18.06 -5.43
CA LEU A 529 -19.43 18.09 -4.12
C LEU A 529 -17.89 18.02 -4.22
N ILE A 530 -17.19 18.25 -3.11
CA ILE A 530 -15.73 18.32 -3.04
C ILE A 530 -15.22 17.22 -2.12
N ILE A 531 -14.41 16.30 -2.64
CA ILE A 531 -13.67 15.34 -1.82
C ILE A 531 -12.18 15.61 -2.00
N GLY A 532 -11.55 16.04 -0.91
CA GLY A 532 -10.14 16.36 -0.89
C GLY A 532 -9.25 15.17 -0.51
N HIS A 533 -7.98 15.26 -0.91
CA HIS A 533 -6.94 14.27 -0.63
C HIS A 533 -5.82 14.92 0.20
N TYR A 534 -5.40 14.29 1.30
CA TYR A 534 -4.27 14.70 2.16
C TYR A 534 -4.24 16.20 2.57
N GLY A 535 -5.40 16.82 2.77
CA GLY A 535 -5.49 18.24 3.14
C GLY A 535 -5.10 18.52 4.59
N ASP A 536 -4.62 19.75 4.83
CA ASP A 536 -4.39 20.33 6.15
C ASP A 536 -5.50 21.34 6.51
N GLU A 537 -5.27 22.12 7.57
CA GLU A 537 -6.24 23.13 8.02
C GLU A 537 -6.53 24.21 6.96
N TYR A 538 -5.53 24.56 6.13
CA TYR A 538 -5.71 25.51 5.05
C TYR A 538 -6.64 24.91 3.97
N ALA A 539 -6.36 23.68 3.55
CA ALA A 539 -7.18 22.98 2.57
C ALA A 539 -8.64 22.80 3.06
N TYR A 540 -8.83 22.45 4.33
CA TYR A 540 -10.18 22.30 4.91
C TYR A 540 -10.95 23.61 4.90
N LYS A 541 -10.29 24.72 5.24
CA LYS A 541 -10.89 26.06 5.17
C LYS A 541 -11.26 26.42 3.73
N GLU A 542 -10.39 26.11 2.77
CA GLU A 542 -10.66 26.36 1.35
C GLU A 542 -11.87 25.56 0.87
N TRP A 543 -11.87 24.23 1.01
CA TRP A 543 -12.95 23.37 0.53
C TRP A 543 -14.29 23.66 1.19
N SER A 544 -14.30 23.89 2.51
CA SER A 544 -15.53 24.26 3.23
C SER A 544 -16.12 25.60 2.80
N SER A 545 -15.30 26.52 2.28
CA SER A 545 -15.75 27.86 1.85
C SER A 545 -16.45 27.89 0.49
N GLN A 546 -16.37 26.81 -0.30
CA GLN A 546 -16.88 26.78 -1.68
C GLN A 546 -18.40 26.59 -1.79
N GLY A 547 -19.12 26.47 -0.67
CA GLY A 547 -20.59 26.36 -0.64
C GLY A 547 -21.15 25.01 -1.13
N LYS A 548 -20.30 24.09 -1.59
CA LYS A 548 -20.67 22.71 -1.91
C LYS A 548 -20.60 21.82 -0.65
N LEU A 549 -21.27 20.67 -0.71
CA LEU A 549 -20.97 19.60 0.24
C LEU A 549 -19.49 19.22 0.09
N TRP A 550 -18.81 18.96 1.20
CA TRP A 550 -17.39 18.61 1.17
C TRP A 550 -17.02 17.53 2.18
N GLY A 551 -15.89 16.88 1.95
CA GLY A 551 -15.26 15.93 2.85
C GLY A 551 -13.84 15.58 2.43
N VAL A 552 -13.27 14.59 3.10
CA VAL A 552 -11.94 14.04 2.81
C VAL A 552 -12.07 12.55 2.66
N GLY A 553 -11.66 12.02 1.50
CA GLY A 553 -11.77 10.60 1.19
C GLY A 553 -10.53 9.81 1.59
N GLU A 554 -9.38 10.49 1.64
CA GLU A 554 -8.10 9.91 2.01
C GLU A 554 -7.23 10.96 2.74
N CYS A 555 -6.70 10.59 3.90
CA CYS A 555 -5.70 11.39 4.61
C CYS A 555 -4.91 10.55 5.62
N GLY A 556 -3.91 11.18 6.24
CA GLY A 556 -3.06 10.58 7.27
C GLY A 556 -1.77 10.00 6.70
N MET A 557 -0.75 9.89 7.54
CA MET A 557 0.56 9.40 7.13
C MET A 557 0.78 7.91 7.41
N ALA A 558 -0.27 7.14 7.66
CA ALA A 558 -0.15 5.75 8.09
C ALA A 558 0.64 4.88 7.09
N TYR A 559 0.42 5.10 5.78
CA TYR A 559 1.05 4.40 4.66
C TYR A 559 2.53 4.77 4.42
N TYR A 560 2.88 6.06 4.48
CA TYR A 560 4.21 6.55 4.07
C TYR A 560 5.06 7.08 5.23
N GLY A 561 4.43 7.52 6.33
CA GLY A 561 5.06 8.23 7.44
C GLY A 561 6.23 7.44 8.02
N THR A 562 7.44 7.96 7.95
CA THR A 562 8.62 7.31 8.55
C THR A 562 8.68 7.61 10.06
N PRO A 563 9.54 6.93 10.84
CA PRO A 563 9.86 7.34 12.19
C PRO A 563 10.21 8.83 12.32
N LYS A 564 10.89 9.40 11.32
CA LYS A 564 11.26 10.82 11.31
C LYS A 564 10.08 11.77 11.12
N GLN A 565 9.07 11.39 10.35
CA GLN A 565 7.88 12.22 10.16
C GLN A 565 6.94 12.12 11.37
N THR A 566 6.78 10.91 11.89
CA THR A 566 5.90 10.63 13.04
C THR A 566 6.47 11.17 14.36
N SER A 567 7.79 11.31 14.49
CA SER A 567 8.43 11.90 15.67
C SER A 567 8.08 13.38 15.89
N ALA A 568 7.53 14.07 14.89
CA ALA A 568 6.95 15.40 15.11
C ALA A 568 5.79 15.40 16.13
N TYR A 569 5.22 14.21 16.42
CA TYR A 569 4.10 14.03 17.34
C TYR A 569 4.48 13.33 18.65
N ASN A 570 5.56 12.54 18.67
CA ASN A 570 5.97 11.77 19.86
C ASN A 570 7.49 11.58 20.03
N ASP A 571 8.31 12.37 19.32
CA ASP A 571 9.77 12.44 19.46
C ASP A 571 10.46 11.06 19.35
N ASN A 572 11.36 10.73 20.29
CA ASN A 572 12.18 9.53 20.33
C ASN A 572 11.38 8.23 20.22
N ARG A 573 10.11 8.24 20.63
CA ARG A 573 9.24 7.07 20.67
C ARG A 573 9.04 6.46 19.29
N SER A 574 8.93 7.28 18.25
CA SER A 574 8.77 6.83 16.87
C SER A 574 9.90 5.96 16.34
N TYR A 575 11.12 6.12 16.86
CA TYR A 575 12.29 5.39 16.39
C TYR A 575 12.48 4.01 17.05
N GLN A 576 11.79 3.77 18.18
CA GLN A 576 12.03 2.61 19.04
C GLN A 576 11.35 1.33 18.53
N SER A 577 10.15 1.44 17.96
CA SER A 577 9.34 0.29 17.55
C SER A 577 8.22 0.69 16.59
N GLN A 578 7.62 -0.28 15.90
CA GLN A 578 6.40 -0.09 15.12
C GLN A 578 5.27 0.46 16.00
N GLN A 579 5.12 -0.04 17.23
CA GLN A 579 4.14 0.51 18.16
C GLN A 579 4.38 1.99 18.44
N GLY A 580 5.63 2.38 18.71
CA GLY A 580 6.00 3.78 18.93
C GLY A 580 5.73 4.66 17.72
N ARG A 581 6.01 4.18 16.51
CA ARG A 581 5.61 4.88 15.27
C ARG A 581 4.09 5.07 15.19
N MET A 582 3.32 4.01 15.47
CA MET A 582 1.86 4.06 15.39
C MET A 582 1.23 4.99 16.43
N GLU A 583 1.88 5.24 17.57
CA GLU A 583 1.46 6.27 18.54
C GLU A 583 1.57 7.69 17.94
N GLY A 584 2.61 7.98 17.17
CA GLY A 584 2.77 9.25 16.46
C GLY A 584 1.73 9.41 15.34
N VAL A 585 1.46 8.35 14.57
CA VAL A 585 0.39 8.31 13.57
C VAL A 585 -0.99 8.54 14.21
N ALA A 586 -1.23 7.95 15.39
CA ALA A 586 -2.48 8.13 16.12
C ALA A 586 -2.73 9.59 16.53
N ALA A 587 -1.67 10.30 16.95
CA ALA A 587 -1.74 11.71 17.29
C ALA A 587 -2.04 12.60 16.07
N GLU A 588 -1.41 12.34 14.92
CA GLU A 588 -1.71 13.01 13.66
C GLU A 588 -3.16 12.77 13.23
N ALA A 589 -3.59 11.50 13.15
CA ALA A 589 -4.94 11.15 12.72
C ALA A 589 -6.02 11.82 13.59
N THR A 590 -5.79 11.89 14.91
CA THR A 590 -6.66 12.63 15.85
C THR A 590 -6.76 14.11 15.47
N ARG A 591 -5.63 14.75 15.15
CA ARG A 591 -5.59 16.15 14.71
C ARG A 591 -6.34 16.35 13.40
N LEU A 592 -6.16 15.47 12.41
CA LEU A 592 -6.84 15.55 11.11
C LEU A 592 -8.35 15.44 11.27
N VAL A 593 -8.85 14.44 12.00
CA VAL A 593 -10.30 14.27 12.26
C VAL A 593 -10.87 15.46 13.03
N ASN A 594 -10.15 16.01 14.02
CA ASN A 594 -10.55 17.22 14.72
C ASN A 594 -10.64 18.43 13.76
N GLY A 595 -9.72 18.55 12.80
CA GLY A 595 -9.78 19.57 11.74
C GLY A 595 -11.02 19.42 10.86
N MET A 596 -11.31 18.21 10.39
CA MET A 596 -12.51 17.95 9.57
C MET A 596 -13.82 18.29 10.32
N LYS A 597 -13.87 18.00 11.63
CA LYS A 597 -14.99 18.40 12.49
C LYS A 597 -15.14 19.90 12.59
N LYS A 598 -14.03 20.62 12.83
CA LYS A 598 -14.00 22.09 12.96
C LYS A 598 -14.62 22.80 11.75
N TYR A 599 -14.41 22.27 10.55
CA TYR A 599 -14.94 22.82 9.30
C TYR A 599 -16.21 22.10 8.80
N ASP A 600 -16.83 21.29 9.65
CA ASP A 600 -18.11 20.62 9.42
C ASP A 600 -18.16 19.75 8.14
N ALA A 601 -17.09 18.98 7.92
CA ALA A 601 -16.98 18.00 6.84
C ALA A 601 -18.10 16.95 6.93
N SER A 602 -18.69 16.61 5.77
CA SER A 602 -19.74 15.59 5.65
C SER A 602 -19.20 14.17 5.48
N TYR A 603 -17.97 14.02 4.96
CA TYR A 603 -17.24 12.76 4.91
C TYR A 603 -15.85 12.91 5.53
N ARG A 604 -15.52 12.01 6.45
CA ARG A 604 -14.32 12.06 7.29
C ARG A 604 -13.64 10.70 7.24
N SER A 605 -12.68 10.55 6.35
CA SER A 605 -11.94 9.31 6.16
C SER A 605 -10.49 9.49 6.56
N VAL A 606 -9.99 8.58 7.40
CA VAL A 606 -8.55 8.35 7.56
C VAL A 606 -8.25 7.09 6.77
N PHE A 607 -7.26 7.18 5.87
CA PHE A 607 -7.06 6.14 4.87
C PHE A 607 -6.56 4.83 5.50
N ASN A 608 -7.08 3.69 5.04
CA ASN A 608 -6.56 2.35 5.31
C ASN A 608 -6.56 1.93 6.79
N ILE A 609 -7.64 2.24 7.54
CA ILE A 609 -7.79 1.87 8.96
C ILE A 609 -7.76 0.34 9.13
N VAL A 610 -8.43 -0.43 8.27
CA VAL A 610 -8.40 -1.90 8.31
C VAL A 610 -7.02 -2.51 8.14
N TRP A 611 -6.10 -1.81 7.48
CA TRP A 611 -4.76 -2.32 7.24
C TRP A 611 -3.72 -1.76 8.21
N TYR A 612 -3.66 -0.44 8.36
CA TYR A 612 -2.67 0.21 9.21
C TYR A 612 -3.14 0.45 10.64
N GLY A 613 -4.46 0.49 10.87
CA GLY A 613 -5.03 0.54 12.23
C GLY A 613 -4.99 -0.80 12.95
N LEU A 614 -4.81 -1.91 12.23
CA LEU A 614 -4.84 -3.27 12.77
C LEU A 614 -3.48 -3.99 12.59
N LYS A 615 -3.23 -5.00 13.42
CA LYS A 615 -2.02 -5.83 13.34
C LYS A 615 -2.21 -6.98 12.35
N PRO A 616 -1.23 -7.28 11.47
CA PRO A 616 -1.24 -8.50 10.68
C PRO A 616 -1.21 -9.74 11.58
N LEU A 617 -2.04 -10.73 11.28
CA LEU A 617 -2.29 -11.86 12.17
C LEU A 617 -1.45 -13.10 11.80
N PRO A 618 -0.80 -13.77 12.77
CA PRO A 618 0.07 -14.93 12.53
C PRO A 618 -0.71 -16.24 12.36
N PHE A 619 -1.65 -16.31 11.41
CA PHE A 619 -2.50 -17.49 11.21
C PHE A 619 -1.73 -18.80 11.22
N GLY A 620 -2.09 -19.73 12.12
CA GLY A 620 -1.43 -21.04 12.21
C GLY A 620 0.08 -20.99 12.46
N LEU A 621 0.62 -19.90 13.00
CA LEU A 621 2.02 -19.73 13.38
C LEU A 621 2.11 -19.47 14.89
N LYS A 622 2.27 -20.53 15.68
CA LYS A 622 2.38 -20.44 17.15
C LYS A 622 3.70 -19.85 17.63
N ASP A 623 4.79 -20.19 16.95
CA ASP A 623 6.14 -19.68 17.26
C ASP A 623 6.47 -18.53 16.31
N THR A 624 6.08 -17.31 16.69
CA THR A 624 6.28 -16.11 15.87
C THR A 624 7.73 -15.63 15.85
N THR A 625 8.66 -16.30 16.56
CA THR A 625 10.08 -15.96 16.49
C THR A 625 10.77 -16.59 15.26
N LYS A 626 10.02 -17.41 14.50
CA LYS A 626 10.45 -18.02 13.25
C LYS A 626 9.69 -17.46 12.06
N ALA A 627 10.34 -17.48 10.90
CA ALA A 627 9.72 -17.12 9.64
C ALA A 627 8.59 -18.10 9.26
N PRO A 628 7.53 -17.63 8.57
CA PRO A 628 6.50 -18.50 8.00
C PRO A 628 7.09 -19.56 7.06
N SER A 629 6.45 -20.72 7.01
CA SER A 629 6.72 -21.75 6.01
C SER A 629 5.41 -22.18 5.32
N PRO A 630 5.47 -22.79 4.13
CA PRO A 630 4.29 -23.34 3.45
C PRO A 630 3.50 -24.36 4.28
N ALA A 631 4.11 -24.92 5.34
CA ALA A 631 3.46 -25.86 6.26
C ALA A 631 2.70 -25.17 7.42
N SER A 632 2.95 -23.88 7.68
CA SER A 632 2.20 -23.08 8.67
C SER A 632 0.86 -22.63 8.08
N GLY A 633 -0.01 -21.91 8.79
CA GLY A 633 -1.24 -21.33 8.20
C GLY A 633 -2.53 -22.11 8.46
N VAL A 634 -3.61 -21.63 7.86
CA VAL A 634 -4.95 -22.22 7.92
C VAL A 634 -5.25 -22.91 6.61
N PHE A 635 -5.70 -24.15 6.68
CA PHE A 635 -6.00 -25.00 5.54
C PHE A 635 -7.49 -25.25 5.44
N PHE A 636 -8.00 -25.31 4.21
CA PHE A 636 -9.42 -25.47 3.94
C PHE A 636 -9.76 -26.89 3.50
N ALA A 637 -11.07 -27.16 3.44
CA ALA A 637 -11.60 -28.41 2.91
C ALA A 637 -11.17 -28.63 1.45
N ALA A 638 -11.28 -29.88 1.00
CA ALA A 638 -11.01 -30.23 -0.39
C ALA A 638 -11.89 -29.41 -1.35
N PHE A 639 -11.30 -29.00 -2.47
CA PHE A 639 -11.97 -28.26 -3.52
C PHE A 639 -13.20 -29.03 -4.04
N ARG A 640 -14.33 -28.32 -4.22
CA ARG A 640 -15.60 -28.89 -4.69
C ARG A 640 -16.00 -28.27 -6.03
N GLU A 641 -16.36 -29.14 -6.98
CA GLU A 641 -16.85 -28.75 -8.31
C GLU A 641 -18.21 -28.06 -8.25
N ASN A 642 -18.45 -27.12 -9.18
CA ASN A 642 -19.73 -26.43 -9.39
C ASN A 642 -20.25 -25.67 -8.16
N GLN A 643 -19.34 -25.16 -7.32
CA GLN A 643 -19.69 -24.33 -6.16
C GLN A 643 -19.32 -22.86 -6.40
N PRO A 644 -20.24 -21.92 -6.15
CA PRO A 644 -19.97 -20.49 -6.11
C PRO A 644 -18.84 -20.12 -5.14
N GLY A 645 -18.12 -19.04 -5.45
CA GLY A 645 -17.07 -18.48 -4.60
C GLY A 645 -15.70 -19.16 -4.72
N MET A 646 -14.68 -18.40 -4.32
CA MET A 646 -13.29 -18.87 -4.29
C MET A 646 -13.09 -19.96 -3.24
N GLN A 647 -12.25 -20.94 -3.57
CA GLN A 647 -11.93 -22.09 -2.70
C GLN A 647 -10.40 -22.26 -2.63
N PRO A 648 -9.69 -21.45 -1.82
CA PRO A 648 -8.24 -21.59 -1.65
C PRO A 648 -7.90 -22.89 -0.91
N GLU A 649 -6.71 -23.44 -1.14
CA GLU A 649 -6.23 -24.59 -0.37
C GLU A 649 -5.77 -24.17 1.04
N ARG A 650 -5.28 -22.94 1.15
CA ARG A 650 -4.65 -22.41 2.35
C ARG A 650 -4.67 -20.88 2.40
N LEU A 651 -4.63 -20.33 3.62
CA LEU A 651 -4.20 -18.96 3.92
C LEU A 651 -2.96 -19.01 4.82
N GLY A 652 -1.88 -18.34 4.41
CA GLY A 652 -0.64 -18.29 5.18
C GLY A 652 -0.62 -17.24 6.29
N PRO A 653 0.34 -17.32 7.23
CA PRO A 653 0.52 -16.32 8.26
C PRO A 653 0.72 -14.91 7.67
N TYR A 654 0.18 -13.91 8.38
CA TYR A 654 0.31 -12.48 8.08
C TYR A 654 -0.27 -12.02 6.73
N THR A 655 -1.18 -12.80 6.15
CA THR A 655 -1.87 -12.42 4.89
C THR A 655 -3.07 -11.50 5.10
N SER A 656 -3.59 -11.40 6.33
CA SER A 656 -4.74 -10.57 6.70
C SER A 656 -4.53 -9.93 8.08
N THR A 657 -5.20 -8.80 8.30
CA THR A 657 -5.41 -8.18 9.61
C THR A 657 -6.71 -8.61 10.28
N LEU A 658 -7.58 -9.30 9.54
CA LEU A 658 -8.89 -9.77 9.97
C LEU A 658 -8.97 -11.30 9.99
N ASN A 659 -9.53 -11.85 11.07
CA ASN A 659 -9.76 -13.27 11.32
C ASN A 659 -11.27 -13.55 11.52
N PRO A 660 -12.03 -13.79 10.45
CA PRO A 660 -13.45 -14.13 10.55
C PRO A 660 -13.66 -15.61 10.93
N GLY A 661 -12.92 -16.09 11.94
CA GLY A 661 -13.02 -17.44 12.51
C GLY A 661 -12.03 -18.47 11.95
N TYR A 662 -11.07 -18.06 11.11
CA TYR A 662 -10.10 -18.99 10.49
C TYR A 662 -9.19 -19.69 11.51
N ASP A 663 -8.75 -18.94 12.52
CA ASP A 663 -7.91 -19.43 13.61
C ASP A 663 -8.57 -19.09 14.94
N ALA A 664 -9.15 -20.09 15.60
CA ALA A 664 -9.88 -19.91 16.85
C ALA A 664 -8.99 -19.43 18.03
N SER A 665 -7.66 -19.47 17.88
CA SER A 665 -6.73 -18.95 18.89
C SER A 665 -6.49 -17.45 18.80
N LEU A 666 -6.97 -16.81 17.73
CA LEU A 666 -6.78 -15.38 17.46
C LEU A 666 -8.11 -14.63 17.55
N PRO A 667 -8.11 -13.35 17.97
CA PRO A 667 -9.31 -12.51 17.92
C PRO A 667 -9.68 -12.18 16.47
N VAL A 668 -10.86 -11.57 16.25
CA VAL A 668 -11.27 -11.10 14.91
C VAL A 668 -10.27 -10.08 14.35
N TYR A 669 -9.68 -9.26 15.20
CA TYR A 669 -8.57 -8.37 14.88
C TYR A 669 -7.81 -7.98 16.14
N GLU A 670 -6.58 -7.52 15.97
CA GLU A 670 -5.79 -6.84 17.00
C GLU A 670 -5.49 -5.41 16.54
N THR A 671 -5.46 -4.45 17.47
CA THR A 671 -5.39 -3.02 17.14
C THR A 671 -3.98 -2.45 17.32
N TRP A 672 -3.67 -1.43 16.51
CA TRP A 672 -2.63 -0.44 16.79
C TRP A 672 -3.23 0.81 17.43
N PRO A 673 -2.41 1.67 18.07
CA PRO A 673 -2.85 2.94 18.64
C PRO A 673 -3.66 3.84 17.69
N LEU A 674 -3.41 3.76 16.38
CA LEU A 674 -4.20 4.47 15.36
C LEU A 674 -5.69 4.12 15.44
N PHE A 675 -6.04 2.84 15.51
CA PHE A 675 -7.44 2.42 15.58
C PHE A 675 -8.13 2.98 16.82
N ASP A 676 -7.48 2.90 17.98
CA ASP A 676 -8.04 3.41 19.23
C ASP A 676 -8.26 4.93 19.19
N ALA A 677 -7.34 5.67 18.55
CA ALA A 677 -7.47 7.10 18.33
C ALA A 677 -8.64 7.45 17.39
N ILE A 678 -8.82 6.70 16.30
CA ILE A 678 -9.96 6.86 15.40
C ILE A 678 -11.27 6.57 16.13
N LYS A 679 -11.36 5.45 16.84
CA LYS A 679 -12.53 5.06 17.63
C LYS A 679 -12.94 6.17 18.60
N LYS A 680 -11.99 6.71 19.37
CA LYS A 680 -12.23 7.85 20.28
C LYS A 680 -12.67 9.10 19.51
N SER A 681 -12.02 9.38 18.38
CA SER A 681 -12.33 10.56 17.56
C SER A 681 -13.72 10.48 16.94
N PHE A 682 -14.16 9.33 16.43
CA PHE A 682 -15.50 9.18 15.85
C PHE A 682 -16.62 9.11 16.90
N ALA A 683 -16.33 8.61 18.11
CA ALA A 683 -17.29 8.65 19.23
C ALA A 683 -17.62 10.07 19.70
N ALA A 684 -16.63 10.96 19.68
CA ALA A 684 -16.74 12.35 20.12
C ALA A 684 -17.50 13.22 19.10
N LYS A 685 -18.84 13.07 19.01
CA LYS A 685 -19.67 13.72 17.97
C LYS A 685 -19.41 15.23 17.84
N ASP A 686 -19.39 15.95 18.97
CA ASP A 686 -19.25 17.41 19.02
C ASP A 686 -17.99 17.91 19.77
N SER A 687 -17.15 17.00 20.27
CA SER A 687 -15.93 17.33 21.02
C SER A 687 -14.65 16.93 20.29
N VAL A 688 -13.55 17.62 20.63
CA VAL A 688 -12.20 17.25 20.18
C VAL A 688 -11.67 16.12 21.06
N ALA A 689 -11.04 15.12 20.45
CA ALA A 689 -10.32 14.09 21.21
C ALA A 689 -8.97 14.65 21.70
N GLU A 690 -8.53 14.23 22.90
CA GLU A 690 -7.23 14.62 23.46
C GLU A 690 -6.09 14.06 22.62
N ILE A 691 -5.12 14.91 22.29
CA ILE A 691 -3.92 14.52 21.56
C ILE A 691 -2.92 13.95 22.58
N PRO A 692 -2.39 12.72 22.36
CA PRO A 692 -1.33 12.17 23.20
C PRO A 692 -0.15 13.13 23.33
N LYS A 693 0.28 13.43 24.56
CA LYS A 693 1.42 14.32 24.82
C LYS A 693 2.73 13.53 24.73
N PRO A 694 3.80 14.09 24.15
CA PRO A 694 5.12 13.47 24.19
C PRO A 694 5.64 13.42 25.63
N GLU A 695 6.31 12.32 25.97
CA GLU A 695 6.98 12.15 27.25
C GLU A 695 8.43 12.67 27.19
N VAL A 696 8.75 13.55 28.15
CA VAL A 696 10.07 13.95 28.67
C VAL A 696 10.79 15.16 28.06
N ALA A 697 11.34 15.97 28.99
CA ALA A 697 12.21 17.13 28.84
C ALA A 697 13.70 16.74 28.99
N PHE A 698 14.61 17.46 28.32
CA PHE A 698 16.05 17.17 28.35
C PHE A 698 16.85 18.10 29.25
N ASN A 699 17.87 17.52 29.88
CA ASN A 699 18.84 18.20 30.72
C ASN A 699 19.96 18.79 29.86
N ASN A 700 20.11 20.12 29.89
CA ASN A 700 21.13 20.86 29.15
C ASN A 700 22.35 21.09 30.04
N ASP A 701 23.13 20.04 30.31
CA ASP A 701 24.39 20.22 31.05
C ASP A 701 25.52 20.58 30.07
N PRO A 702 26.28 21.66 30.33
CA PRO A 702 27.43 22.02 29.51
C PRO A 702 28.54 20.97 29.66
N VAL A 703 29.07 20.53 28.53
CA VAL A 703 30.21 19.61 28.47
C VAL A 703 31.51 20.37 28.75
N SER A 704 32.24 20.01 29.81
CA SER A 704 33.59 20.52 30.08
C SER A 704 34.66 19.61 29.49
N SER A 705 35.75 20.17 28.96
CA SER A 705 36.89 19.35 28.52
C SER A 705 37.51 18.59 29.68
N LYS A 706 37.86 17.32 29.44
CA LYS A 706 38.33 16.37 30.47
C LYS A 706 39.70 15.79 30.13
N TYR A 707 39.99 15.54 28.86
CA TYR A 707 41.21 14.82 28.45
C TYR A 707 42.26 15.76 27.86
N ASN A 708 43.47 15.73 28.43
CA ASN A 708 44.63 16.49 27.94
C ASN A 708 45.74 15.60 27.36
N ASN A 709 45.52 14.28 27.32
CA ASN A 709 46.45 13.29 26.82
C ASN A 709 45.67 12.19 26.07
N LEU A 710 45.76 12.18 24.73
CA LEU A 710 45.11 11.20 23.87
C LEU A 710 46.14 10.19 23.35
N LEU A 711 45.87 8.90 23.50
CA LEU A 711 46.69 7.81 22.99
C LEU A 711 45.90 6.99 21.97
N PHE A 712 46.56 6.42 20.96
CA PHE A 712 45.94 5.58 19.94
C PHE A 712 46.73 4.28 19.72
N LEU A 713 46.03 3.14 19.67
CA LEU A 713 46.61 1.82 19.40
C LEU A 713 45.90 1.17 18.21
N SER A 714 46.67 0.76 17.20
CA SER A 714 46.18 -0.03 16.06
C SER A 714 47.31 -0.86 15.46
N ALA A 715 46.97 -2.06 14.99
CA ALA A 715 47.82 -2.91 14.14
C ALA A 715 47.40 -2.86 12.67
N ASP A 716 46.51 -1.94 12.27
CA ASP A 716 46.13 -1.73 10.88
C ASP A 716 47.32 -1.16 10.08
N PRO A 717 47.91 -1.93 9.14
CA PRO A 717 49.04 -1.45 8.35
C PRO A 717 48.65 -0.30 7.40
N SER A 718 47.36 -0.10 7.14
CA SER A 718 46.86 0.98 6.29
C SER A 718 46.66 2.31 7.02
N GLY A 719 46.72 2.32 8.36
CA GLY A 719 46.60 3.54 9.18
C GLY A 719 45.27 4.29 9.00
N LYS A 720 44.21 3.62 8.52
CA LYS A 720 42.97 4.30 8.14
C LYS A 720 42.22 4.84 9.35
N MET A 721 42.20 4.10 10.45
CA MET A 721 41.48 4.50 11.67
C MET A 721 42.17 5.70 12.34
N ASP A 722 43.51 5.68 12.38
CA ASP A 722 44.32 6.84 12.81
C ASP A 722 44.01 8.08 11.95
N SER A 723 44.02 7.90 10.62
CA SER A 723 43.67 8.97 9.68
C SER A 723 42.25 9.51 9.88
N LEU A 724 41.26 8.64 10.16
CA LEU A 724 39.89 9.06 10.45
C LEU A 724 39.85 9.98 11.68
N PHE A 725 40.44 9.57 12.81
CA PHE A 725 40.41 10.36 14.03
C PHE A 725 41.23 11.66 13.92
N LYS A 726 42.38 11.64 13.23
CA LYS A 726 43.14 12.87 12.93
C LYS A 726 42.33 13.84 12.06
N ASN A 727 41.60 13.33 11.06
CA ASN A 727 40.71 14.14 10.22
C ASN A 727 39.52 14.72 11.01
N LEU A 728 39.10 14.08 12.11
CA LEU A 728 38.12 14.65 13.04
C LEU A 728 38.70 15.79 13.90
N GLY A 729 40.04 15.95 13.94
CA GLY A 729 40.74 16.97 14.72
C GLY A 729 41.37 16.45 16.02
N LEU A 730 41.53 15.13 16.19
CA LEU A 730 42.22 14.56 17.34
C LEU A 730 43.73 14.64 17.16
N ASN A 731 44.44 15.03 18.23
CA ASN A 731 45.89 15.05 18.27
C ASN A 731 46.40 14.00 19.27
N PHE A 732 47.02 12.93 18.77
CA PHE A 732 47.54 11.83 19.60
C PHE A 732 48.96 12.13 20.09
N SER A 733 49.21 11.87 21.36
CA SER A 733 50.52 12.05 21.99
C SER A 733 51.49 10.95 21.56
N ALA A 734 52.77 11.32 21.36
CA ALA A 734 53.83 10.38 20.99
C ALA A 734 54.40 9.57 22.18
N GLY A 735 54.05 9.93 23.42
CA GLY A 735 54.54 9.29 24.64
C GLY A 735 53.57 8.27 25.23
N THR A 736 54.04 7.46 26.19
CA THR A 736 53.25 6.43 26.90
C THR A 736 52.90 6.82 28.34
N SER A 737 53.09 8.08 28.73
CA SER A 737 52.71 8.54 30.07
C SER A 737 51.20 8.52 30.23
N VAL A 738 50.73 8.06 31.40
CA VAL A 738 49.29 7.89 31.70
C VAL A 738 48.92 8.63 32.98
N ASN A 739 47.72 9.22 33.00
CA ASN A 739 47.14 9.86 34.18
C ASN A 739 45.60 9.78 34.10
N LYS A 740 44.89 10.33 35.10
CA LYS A 740 43.42 10.32 35.17
C LYS A 740 42.70 11.06 34.03
N ASN A 741 43.40 11.93 33.32
CA ASN A 741 42.92 12.69 32.15
C ASN A 741 43.42 12.07 30.82
N THR A 742 43.93 10.84 30.84
CA THR A 742 44.29 10.09 29.62
C THR A 742 43.06 9.41 29.02
N LEU A 743 42.86 9.56 27.70
CA LEU A 743 41.95 8.74 26.89
C LEU A 743 42.77 7.89 25.92
N LEU A 744 42.68 6.57 26.06
CA LEU A 744 43.29 5.61 25.15
C LEU A 744 42.23 5.07 24.18
N ILE A 745 42.39 5.35 22.89
CA ILE A 745 41.56 4.78 21.82
C ILE A 745 42.26 3.55 21.25
N ILE A 746 41.55 2.42 21.21
CA ILE A 746 42.01 1.17 20.62
C ILE A 746 41.17 0.89 19.38
N ASP A 747 41.84 0.69 18.24
CA ASP A 747 41.22 0.18 17.02
C ASP A 747 40.72 -1.25 17.26
N GLY A 748 39.42 -1.39 17.46
CA GLY A 748 38.80 -2.68 17.72
C GLY A 748 38.78 -3.59 16.50
N MET A 749 38.94 -3.06 15.29
CA MET A 749 38.99 -3.87 14.06
C MET A 749 40.35 -4.57 13.91
N TYR A 750 41.43 -3.86 14.27
CA TYR A 750 42.80 -4.34 14.20
C TYR A 750 43.56 -4.04 15.50
N PRO A 751 43.16 -4.63 16.65
CA PRO A 751 43.84 -4.39 17.91
C PRO A 751 45.26 -4.98 17.88
N PRO A 752 46.27 -4.29 18.45
CA PRO A 752 47.61 -4.87 18.59
C PRO A 752 47.59 -6.18 19.40
N VAL A 753 48.48 -7.10 19.04
CA VAL A 753 48.57 -8.43 19.68
C VAL A 753 49.64 -8.52 20.76
N ASP A 754 50.47 -7.49 20.91
CA ASP A 754 51.63 -7.45 21.79
C ASP A 754 51.27 -7.13 23.26
N ASP A 755 52.05 -7.68 24.18
CA ASP A 755 51.80 -7.54 25.62
C ASP A 755 52.04 -6.12 26.14
N ALA A 756 52.84 -5.30 25.43
CA ALA A 756 53.11 -3.92 25.83
C ALA A 756 51.84 -3.05 25.66
N SER A 757 51.13 -3.21 24.55
CA SER A 757 49.83 -2.58 24.29
C SER A 757 48.77 -2.97 25.33
N VAL A 758 48.70 -4.25 25.69
CA VAL A 758 47.79 -4.75 26.75
C VAL A 758 48.15 -4.16 28.11
N SER A 759 49.45 -4.07 28.42
CA SER A 759 49.94 -3.49 29.68
C SER A 759 49.66 -1.99 29.76
N LEU A 760 49.81 -1.25 28.65
CA LEU A 760 49.45 0.17 28.57
C LEU A 760 47.96 0.39 28.84
N CYS A 761 47.09 -0.43 28.25
CA CYS A 761 45.64 -0.37 28.51
C CYS A 761 45.31 -0.54 30.00
N LYS A 762 45.92 -1.54 30.66
CA LYS A 762 45.75 -1.75 32.11
C LYS A 762 46.30 -0.57 32.93
N ALA A 763 47.44 -0.01 32.54
CA ALA A 763 48.04 1.14 33.22
C ALA A 763 47.16 2.41 33.12
N VAL A 764 46.56 2.68 31.95
CA VAL A 764 45.58 3.77 31.77
C VAL A 764 44.41 3.60 32.74
N ALA A 765 43.82 2.40 32.77
CA ALA A 765 42.68 2.08 33.65
C ALA A 765 43.04 2.20 35.15
N GLN A 766 44.21 1.70 35.57
CA GLN A 766 44.67 1.78 36.97
C GLN A 766 44.92 3.21 37.44
N ASN A 767 45.33 4.12 36.55
CA ASN A 767 45.57 5.53 36.86
C ASN A 767 44.32 6.41 36.73
N GLY A 768 43.13 5.81 36.61
CA GLY A 768 41.85 6.54 36.51
C GLY A 768 41.52 7.07 35.11
N GLY A 769 42.31 6.71 34.09
CA GLY A 769 42.07 7.11 32.71
C GLY A 769 40.91 6.34 32.05
N THR A 770 40.56 6.73 30.83
CA THR A 770 39.47 6.13 30.05
C THR A 770 40.02 5.33 28.87
N VAL A 771 39.49 4.13 28.65
CA VAL A 771 39.78 3.28 27.48
C VAL A 771 38.56 3.28 26.56
N PHE A 772 38.75 3.54 25.27
CA PHE A 772 37.70 3.49 24.25
C PHE A 772 38.06 2.52 23.14
N ILE A 773 37.35 1.40 23.07
CA ILE A 773 37.50 0.41 22.00
C ILE A 773 36.48 0.72 20.89
N ALA A 774 36.95 0.88 19.66
CA ALA A 774 36.12 1.32 18.54
C ALA A 774 36.09 0.31 17.38
N GLY A 775 34.91 -0.26 17.09
CA GLY A 775 34.61 -1.00 15.86
C GLY A 775 34.95 -2.49 15.85
N ALA A 776 34.97 -3.19 16.99
CA ALA A 776 35.33 -4.61 17.01
C ALA A 776 34.48 -5.49 16.07
N ASN A 777 35.10 -6.53 15.52
CA ASN A 777 34.50 -7.46 14.56
C ASN A 777 34.74 -8.92 15.00
N ALA A 778 34.10 -9.87 14.32
CA ALA A 778 34.23 -11.29 14.67
C ALA A 778 35.69 -11.79 14.64
N SER A 779 36.52 -11.31 13.71
CA SER A 779 37.93 -11.72 13.62
C SER A 779 38.81 -11.17 14.75
N SER A 780 38.46 -10.04 15.35
CA SER A 780 39.24 -9.43 16.43
C SER A 780 38.83 -9.90 17.83
N ASN A 781 37.77 -10.71 17.96
CA ASN A 781 37.21 -11.13 19.25
C ASN A 781 38.24 -11.74 20.22
N ASN A 782 39.10 -12.64 19.75
CA ASN A 782 40.09 -13.27 20.62
C ASN A 782 41.16 -12.29 21.13
N VAL A 783 41.53 -11.32 20.30
CA VAL A 783 42.55 -10.33 20.65
C VAL A 783 41.95 -9.26 21.56
N ILE A 784 40.75 -8.78 21.27
CA ILE A 784 40.08 -7.74 22.07
C ILE A 784 39.89 -8.19 23.52
N ASN A 785 39.56 -9.48 23.74
CA ASN A 785 39.38 -10.05 25.08
C ASN A 785 40.61 -9.92 25.99
N LYS A 786 41.82 -9.79 25.44
CA LYS A 786 43.03 -9.54 26.25
C LYS A 786 43.04 -8.15 26.90
N TYR A 787 42.30 -7.19 26.35
CA TYR A 787 42.21 -5.81 26.81
C TYR A 787 41.05 -5.57 27.79
N LEU A 788 40.12 -6.52 27.91
CA LEU A 788 38.87 -6.38 28.64
C LEU A 788 38.97 -6.95 30.08
N PRO A 789 38.27 -6.35 31.06
CA PRO A 789 38.18 -6.89 32.42
C PRO A 789 37.27 -8.13 32.54
N TYR A 790 36.36 -8.32 31.60
CA TYR A 790 35.39 -9.43 31.54
C TYR A 790 35.33 -9.97 30.12
N SER A 791 34.96 -11.24 29.95
CA SER A 791 34.90 -11.85 28.62
C SER A 791 33.77 -11.26 27.78
N ALA A 792 34.07 -10.94 26.52
CA ALA A 792 33.13 -10.49 25.52
C ALA A 792 33.07 -11.47 24.34
N THR A 793 31.90 -11.58 23.71
CA THR A 793 31.71 -12.27 22.43
C THR A 793 31.16 -11.26 21.42
N ILE A 794 31.76 -11.21 20.24
CA ILE A 794 31.23 -10.41 19.12
C ILE A 794 30.30 -11.27 18.27
N VAL A 795 29.01 -10.97 18.31
CA VAL A 795 27.94 -11.72 17.62
C VAL A 795 27.49 -11.00 16.34
N ASN A 796 26.96 -11.75 15.38
CA ASN A 796 26.44 -11.20 14.13
C ASN A 796 25.12 -10.46 14.38
N ARG A 797 25.11 -9.15 14.15
CA ARG A 797 23.94 -8.31 14.31
C ARG A 797 23.95 -7.14 13.34
N SER A 798 23.27 -7.30 12.20
CA SER A 798 23.07 -6.21 11.25
C SER A 798 22.04 -5.20 11.75
N ALA A 799 22.35 -3.91 11.66
CA ALA A 799 21.45 -2.82 12.05
C ALA A 799 21.73 -1.53 11.28
N THR A 800 20.66 -0.77 11.03
CA THR A 800 20.71 0.60 10.48
C THR A 800 20.15 1.65 11.43
N SER A 801 19.68 1.24 12.61
CA SER A 801 19.15 2.12 13.62
C SER A 801 19.50 1.58 15.00
N PHE A 802 19.67 2.49 15.97
CA PHE A 802 19.95 2.15 17.35
C PHE A 802 19.04 2.94 18.29
N THR A 803 18.83 2.40 19.48
CA THR A 803 18.10 3.04 20.57
C THR A 803 19.04 3.33 21.73
N THR A 804 18.85 4.49 22.34
CA THR A 804 19.53 4.89 23.58
C THR A 804 18.86 4.24 24.78
N ASN A 805 19.63 3.64 25.70
CA ASN A 805 19.08 2.86 26.83
C ASN A 805 19.57 3.32 28.22
N ALA A 806 20.50 4.26 28.29
CA ALA A 806 21.04 4.76 29.54
C ALA A 806 21.51 6.21 29.41
N ASN A 807 21.54 6.94 30.52
CA ASN A 807 22.19 8.24 30.59
C ASN A 807 23.69 8.06 30.81
N ASP A 808 24.49 8.61 29.90
CA ASP A 808 25.95 8.63 29.98
C ASP A 808 26.46 9.87 29.25
N ALA A 809 27.60 10.42 29.71
CA ALA A 809 28.24 11.56 29.08
C ALA A 809 28.45 11.30 27.58
N ALA A 810 28.90 10.11 27.19
CA ALA A 810 29.22 9.80 25.79
C ALA A 810 28.04 9.94 24.79
N ILE A 811 26.79 9.93 25.28
CA ILE A 811 25.58 10.07 24.44
C ILE A 811 24.65 11.19 24.90
N THR A 812 25.11 12.09 25.77
CA THR A 812 24.34 13.27 26.18
C THR A 812 24.07 14.17 24.96
N ASN A 813 22.90 14.81 24.86
CA ASN A 813 22.49 15.61 23.69
C ASN A 813 22.46 14.84 22.35
N LEU A 814 22.40 13.50 22.37
CA LEU A 814 22.12 12.67 21.21
C LEU A 814 20.77 11.96 21.39
N HIS A 815 19.98 11.95 20.33
CA HIS A 815 18.63 11.40 20.30
C HIS A 815 18.59 10.13 19.46
N ASN A 816 17.51 9.36 19.56
CA ASN A 816 17.31 8.19 18.68
C ASN A 816 17.28 8.62 17.20
N SER A 817 16.87 9.87 16.91
CA SER A 817 16.95 10.45 15.58
C SER A 817 18.40 10.60 15.05
N ASP A 818 19.38 10.88 15.92
CA ASP A 818 20.79 10.94 15.51
C ASP A 818 21.31 9.54 15.13
N PHE A 819 20.79 8.49 15.79
CA PHE A 819 21.16 7.09 15.55
C PHE A 819 20.22 6.38 14.55
N TYR A 820 19.41 7.11 13.79
CA TYR A 820 18.50 6.58 12.78
C TYR A 820 19.07 6.80 11.37
N PHE A 821 19.60 5.72 10.77
CA PHE A 821 20.26 5.80 9.46
C PHE A 821 19.50 5.09 8.34
N SER A 822 18.35 4.48 8.64
CA SER A 822 17.58 3.67 7.69
C SER A 822 17.00 4.47 6.50
N GLU A 823 17.04 5.79 6.55
CA GLU A 823 16.72 6.68 5.43
C GLU A 823 17.95 7.31 4.75
N LEU A 824 19.13 7.21 5.39
CA LEU A 824 20.36 7.86 4.94
C LEU A 824 21.23 6.93 4.10
N THR A 825 21.12 5.62 4.30
CA THR A 825 21.95 4.61 3.62
C THR A 825 21.20 3.31 3.37
N ASN A 826 21.59 2.64 2.28
CA ASN A 826 21.16 1.27 1.98
C ASN A 826 22.04 0.21 2.67
N GLU A 827 23.20 0.58 3.20
CA GLU A 827 24.09 -0.36 3.88
C GLU A 827 23.80 -0.45 5.39
N SER A 828 24.12 -1.59 5.99
CA SER A 828 24.04 -1.71 7.46
C SER A 828 25.15 -0.89 8.12
N ILE A 829 24.79 -0.11 9.14
CA ILE A 829 25.73 0.71 9.91
C ILE A 829 26.58 -0.16 10.83
N SER A 830 25.94 -1.14 11.47
CA SER A 830 26.63 -2.21 12.19
C SER A 830 26.36 -3.56 11.55
N LYS A 831 27.34 -4.46 11.64
CA LYS A 831 27.22 -5.89 11.35
C LYS A 831 27.38 -6.74 12.62
N TYR A 832 27.77 -6.13 13.73
CA TYR A 832 28.17 -6.84 14.94
C TYR A 832 27.65 -6.16 16.21
N ALA A 833 27.44 -6.97 17.24
CA ALA A 833 27.09 -6.54 18.59
C ALA A 833 27.96 -7.25 19.63
N ILE A 834 27.91 -6.75 20.87
CA ILE A 834 28.65 -7.22 22.04
C ILE A 834 27.73 -8.10 22.87
N ASP A 835 28.22 -9.27 23.24
CA ASP A 835 27.58 -10.19 24.16
C ASP A 835 28.63 -10.77 25.14
N GLY A 836 28.22 -11.70 25.99
CA GLY A 836 29.07 -12.36 26.98
C GLY A 836 29.01 -11.71 28.37
N ASP A 837 29.87 -12.20 29.26
CA ASP A 837 29.90 -11.81 30.68
C ASP A 837 30.04 -10.30 30.90
N ILE A 838 30.77 -9.60 30.01
CA ILE A 838 30.97 -8.15 30.08
C ILE A 838 29.66 -7.35 30.16
N ILE A 839 28.57 -7.84 29.57
CA ILE A 839 27.28 -7.14 29.57
C ILE A 839 26.70 -7.02 30.98
N GLN A 840 26.89 -8.04 31.84
CA GLN A 840 26.38 -8.03 33.21
C GLN A 840 27.04 -6.95 34.09
N HIS A 841 28.22 -6.50 33.68
CA HIS A 841 29.03 -5.50 34.38
C HIS A 841 28.97 -4.11 33.73
N SER A 842 28.15 -3.94 32.69
CA SER A 842 28.14 -2.73 31.87
C SER A 842 26.79 -2.02 31.86
N LYS A 843 26.84 -0.70 31.66
CA LYS A 843 25.70 0.08 31.16
C LYS A 843 25.66 -0.05 29.65
N VAL A 844 24.52 -0.49 29.10
CA VAL A 844 24.32 -0.52 27.64
C VAL A 844 23.82 0.85 27.19
N LEU A 845 24.65 1.57 26.44
CA LEU A 845 24.38 2.92 25.97
C LEU A 845 23.55 2.89 24.68
N LEU A 846 23.95 2.04 23.73
CA LEU A 846 23.25 1.85 22.46
C LEU A 846 22.92 0.37 22.23
N THR A 847 21.69 0.11 21.80
CA THR A 847 21.25 -1.21 21.34
C THR A 847 20.77 -1.12 19.90
N ALA A 848 21.24 -2.02 19.06
CA ALA A 848 20.74 -2.21 17.70
C ALA A 848 19.23 -2.44 17.71
N SER A 849 18.48 -1.60 17.01
CA SER A 849 17.02 -1.67 16.98
C SER A 849 16.55 -3.05 16.51
N ASN A 850 15.56 -3.62 17.20
CA ASN A 850 14.91 -4.86 16.75
C ASN A 850 14.07 -4.63 15.50
N THR A 851 13.52 -3.43 15.36
CA THR A 851 12.78 -2.98 14.18
C THR A 851 13.74 -2.69 13.03
N ASN A 852 13.60 -3.40 11.92
CA ASN A 852 14.33 -3.10 10.70
C ASN A 852 13.53 -2.11 9.84
N TRP A 853 13.78 -0.81 10.04
CA TRP A 853 13.06 0.25 9.32
C TRP A 853 13.31 0.27 7.79
N LYS A 854 14.32 -0.45 7.29
CA LYS A 854 14.46 -0.67 5.84
C LYS A 854 13.35 -1.53 5.24
N MET A 855 12.63 -2.29 6.09
CA MET A 855 11.45 -3.04 5.67
C MET A 855 10.19 -2.16 5.61
N TRP A 856 10.27 -0.91 6.06
CA TRP A 856 9.21 0.09 5.93
C TRP A 856 9.46 1.07 4.79
N ASN A 857 10.66 1.67 4.79
CA ASN A 857 11.01 2.78 3.93
C ASN A 857 11.09 2.33 2.46
N ASN A 858 10.41 3.05 1.57
CA ASN A 858 10.38 2.78 0.13
C ASN A 858 9.96 1.34 -0.20
N LYS A 859 9.06 0.77 0.60
CA LYS A 859 8.47 -0.55 0.37
C LYS A 859 7.02 -0.45 -0.10
N PRO A 860 6.56 -1.35 -0.98
CA PRO A 860 5.16 -1.56 -1.31
C PRO A 860 4.24 -1.71 -0.10
N GLU A 861 2.98 -1.31 -0.27
CA GLU A 861 1.95 -1.30 0.79
C GLU A 861 1.63 -2.67 1.38
N TYR A 862 1.56 -3.68 0.52
CA TYR A 862 1.22 -5.05 0.92
C TYR A 862 2.27 -5.70 1.84
N SER A 863 3.55 -5.29 1.74
CA SER A 863 4.65 -5.97 2.43
C SER A 863 5.06 -5.24 3.71
N LYS A 864 5.11 -3.90 3.67
CA LYS A 864 5.84 -3.10 4.66
C LYS A 864 5.44 -3.34 6.11
N THR A 865 4.14 -3.36 6.42
CA THR A 865 3.65 -3.53 7.81
C THR A 865 4.03 -4.90 8.36
N VAL A 866 3.80 -5.95 7.58
CA VAL A 866 4.15 -7.31 7.97
C VAL A 866 5.65 -7.47 8.13
N SER A 867 6.43 -6.99 7.16
CA SER A 867 7.88 -7.14 7.19
C SER A 867 8.51 -6.46 8.41
N VAL A 868 7.98 -5.30 8.83
CA VAL A 868 8.42 -4.62 10.06
C VAL A 868 8.03 -5.42 11.31
N VAL A 869 6.78 -5.85 11.43
CA VAL A 869 6.31 -6.65 12.58
C VAL A 869 7.09 -7.94 12.73
N ARG A 870 7.32 -8.65 11.61
CA ARG A 870 8.17 -9.84 11.57
C ARG A 870 9.59 -9.52 11.99
N SER A 871 10.15 -8.41 11.50
CA SER A 871 11.48 -7.98 11.91
C SER A 871 11.55 -7.83 13.43
N GLU A 872 10.54 -7.29 14.13
CA GLU A 872 10.60 -7.15 15.59
C GLU A 872 10.51 -8.47 16.34
N ARG A 873 9.75 -9.44 15.81
CA ARG A 873 9.43 -10.70 16.50
C ARG A 873 10.41 -11.83 16.22
N GLU A 874 10.94 -11.92 15.00
CA GLU A 874 11.86 -12.99 14.62
C GLU A 874 13.16 -12.91 15.42
N SER A 875 13.63 -14.06 15.89
CA SER A 875 14.79 -14.15 16.78
C SER A 875 16.04 -13.52 16.15
N LYS A 876 16.74 -12.72 16.94
CA LYS A 876 18.05 -12.15 16.58
C LYS A 876 19.03 -12.33 17.73
N GLU A 877 20.31 -12.31 17.38
CA GLU A 877 21.39 -12.19 18.34
C GLU A 877 21.28 -10.90 19.17
N ALA A 878 22.00 -10.85 20.29
CA ALA A 878 22.08 -9.69 21.17
C ALA A 878 22.38 -8.40 20.40
N GLY A 879 21.78 -7.29 20.85
CA GLY A 879 21.85 -5.99 20.16
C GLY A 879 22.87 -5.00 20.74
N ASN A 880 23.57 -5.32 21.84
CA ASN A 880 24.36 -4.33 22.57
C ASN A 880 25.49 -3.79 21.69
N SER A 881 25.43 -2.53 21.30
CA SER A 881 26.32 -1.95 20.28
C SER A 881 27.29 -0.92 20.85
N PHE A 882 26.95 -0.31 21.98
CA PHE A 882 27.84 0.56 22.72
C PHE A 882 27.62 0.37 24.22
N ILE A 883 28.66 0.06 24.97
CA ILE A 883 28.60 -0.18 26.41
C ILE A 883 29.63 0.69 27.16
N SER A 884 29.36 0.99 28.43
CA SER A 884 30.32 1.58 29.36
C SER A 884 30.38 0.79 30.67
N LEU A 885 31.58 0.66 31.26
CA LEU A 885 31.77 -0.01 32.55
C LEU A 885 32.97 0.57 33.32
N PRO A 886 32.98 0.43 34.67
CA PRO A 886 34.20 0.65 35.44
C PRO A 886 35.32 -0.27 34.98
N TYR A 887 36.55 0.26 34.92
CA TYR A 887 37.73 -0.55 34.63
C TYR A 887 38.89 -0.12 35.54
N ASN A 888 39.18 -0.93 36.57
CA ASN A 888 40.03 -0.54 37.70
C ASN A 888 39.53 0.79 38.31
N ASN A 889 40.41 1.79 38.44
CA ASN A 889 40.07 3.13 38.94
C ASN A 889 39.47 4.04 37.86
N GLY A 890 39.45 3.58 36.61
CA GLY A 890 39.04 4.33 35.43
C GLY A 890 37.75 3.79 34.81
N SER A 891 37.60 3.98 33.50
CA SER A 891 36.40 3.58 32.76
C SER A 891 36.74 2.98 31.40
N LEU A 892 35.90 2.06 30.93
CA LEU A 892 35.97 1.46 29.61
C LEU A 892 34.70 1.78 28.83
N TYR A 893 34.86 2.22 27.60
CA TYR A 893 33.82 2.37 26.60
C TYR A 893 34.09 1.39 25.46
N PHE A 894 33.09 0.62 25.04
CA PHE A 894 33.25 -0.36 23.97
C PHE A 894 32.12 -0.22 22.95
N LEU A 895 32.48 0.29 21.76
CA LEU A 895 31.61 0.44 20.60
C LEU A 895 31.89 -0.67 19.58
N SER A 896 30.92 -1.53 19.26
CA SER A 896 31.05 -2.52 18.18
C SER A 896 30.82 -1.93 16.80
N VAL A 897 30.10 -0.79 16.72
CA VAL A 897 29.79 -0.13 15.45
C VAL A 897 31.06 0.39 14.80
N ASN A 898 31.23 0.12 13.51
CA ASN A 898 32.38 0.59 12.76
C ASN A 898 32.40 2.14 12.66
N PRO A 899 33.43 2.82 13.19
CA PRO A 899 33.57 4.28 13.13
C PRO A 899 33.49 4.87 11.72
N PHE A 900 34.00 4.16 10.69
CA PHE A 900 33.89 4.61 9.30
C PHE A 900 32.44 4.65 8.82
N ASN A 901 31.63 3.66 9.22
CA ASN A 901 30.22 3.62 8.84
C ASN A 901 29.45 4.76 9.50
N LEU A 902 29.71 5.02 10.79
CA LEU A 902 29.14 6.18 11.49
C LEU A 902 29.55 7.49 10.83
N TYR A 903 30.85 7.69 10.57
CA TYR A 903 31.35 8.89 9.94
C TYR A 903 30.81 9.12 8.53
N ASN A 904 30.70 8.05 7.73
CA ASN A 904 30.18 8.15 6.37
C ASN A 904 28.67 8.42 6.33
N ALA A 905 27.91 7.85 7.26
CA ALA A 905 26.46 8.02 7.32
C ALA A 905 26.03 9.34 8.00
N SER A 906 26.76 9.77 9.04
CA SER A 906 26.56 11.04 9.74
C SER A 906 27.89 11.53 10.34
N PRO A 907 28.65 12.39 9.63
CA PRO A 907 29.99 12.81 10.03
C PRO A 907 30.10 13.38 11.44
N ASN A 908 29.00 13.94 11.96
CA ASN A 908 28.99 14.68 13.22
C ASN A 908 28.77 13.77 14.43
N ILE A 909 28.29 12.53 14.27
CA ILE A 909 27.88 11.73 15.43
C ILE A 909 29.06 11.25 16.26
N LEU A 910 30.10 10.73 15.61
CA LEU A 910 31.32 10.29 16.27
C LEU A 910 32.05 11.46 16.93
N TYR A 911 32.05 12.63 16.27
CA TYR A 911 32.54 13.88 16.83
C TYR A 911 31.78 14.28 18.11
N LYS A 912 30.44 14.33 18.05
CA LYS A 912 29.59 14.68 19.21
C LYS A 912 29.82 13.71 20.37
N MET A 913 29.90 12.40 20.11
CA MET A 913 30.17 11.39 21.14
C MET A 913 31.50 11.67 21.86
N LEU A 914 32.59 11.87 21.11
CA LEU A 914 33.91 12.17 21.66
C LEU A 914 33.95 13.53 22.37
N LEU A 915 33.30 14.55 21.81
CA LEU A 915 33.16 15.85 22.43
C LEU A 915 32.47 15.72 23.80
N ASN A 916 31.35 15.01 23.86
CA ASN A 916 30.61 14.80 25.11
C ASN A 916 31.41 14.01 26.16
N MET A 917 32.32 13.13 25.74
CA MET A 917 33.25 12.46 26.64
C MET A 917 34.30 13.42 27.24
N GLY A 918 34.45 14.63 26.67
CA GLY A 918 35.38 15.67 27.11
C GLY A 918 36.67 15.76 26.29
N VAL A 919 36.65 15.31 25.02
CA VAL A 919 37.77 15.41 24.08
C VAL A 919 37.86 16.83 23.50
N GLU A 920 39.07 17.41 23.51
CA GLU A 920 39.36 18.65 22.80
C GLU A 920 39.81 18.37 21.36
N PHE A 921 39.40 19.25 20.44
CA PHE A 921 39.71 19.15 19.02
C PHE A 921 40.55 20.35 18.59
N THR A 922 41.62 20.11 17.82
CA THR A 922 42.45 21.19 17.29
C THR A 922 41.87 21.72 15.99
N GLY A 923 41.30 22.93 16.02
CA GLY A 923 40.66 23.60 14.88
C GLY A 923 39.14 23.52 14.89
N HIS A 924 38.48 24.37 14.10
CA HIS A 924 37.02 24.27 13.92
C HIS A 924 36.68 22.98 13.19
N PHE A 925 35.82 22.15 13.79
CA PHE A 925 35.20 21.02 13.13
C PHE A 925 34.37 21.52 11.94
N THR A 926 34.99 21.59 10.76
CA THR A 926 34.31 21.82 9.48
C THR A 926 34.20 20.46 8.80
N GLY A 927 33.23 19.65 9.24
CA GLY A 927 32.91 18.39 8.58
C GLY A 927 32.62 18.64 7.09
N ARG A 928 33.65 18.47 6.25
CA ARG A 928 33.71 18.82 4.81
C ARG A 928 33.47 20.32 4.53
N MET A 929 34.27 20.89 3.63
CA MET A 929 34.07 22.27 3.16
C MET A 929 32.71 22.33 2.43
N PRO A 930 31.70 23.08 2.94
CA PRO A 930 30.38 23.12 2.33
C PRO A 930 30.49 23.79 0.96
N ALA A 931 29.85 23.19 -0.04
CA ALA A 931 29.86 23.76 -1.37
C ALA A 931 29.00 25.02 -1.42
N ILE A 932 27.82 25.01 -0.79
CA ILE A 932 26.90 26.14 -0.73
C ILE A 932 26.76 26.68 0.70
N ASN A 933 26.46 27.99 0.84
CA ASN A 933 26.08 28.59 2.12
C ASN A 933 24.57 28.46 2.39
N THR A 934 24.13 28.92 3.56
CA THR A 934 22.71 28.89 3.99
C THR A 934 21.76 29.73 3.14
N ALA A 935 22.30 30.63 2.30
CA ALA A 935 21.53 31.42 1.32
C ALA A 935 21.48 30.76 -0.07
N GLY A 936 22.01 29.53 -0.21
CA GLY A 936 22.03 28.78 -1.47
C GLY A 936 23.11 29.22 -2.45
N LEU A 937 24.09 30.03 -2.04
CA LEU A 937 25.18 30.49 -2.91
C LEU A 937 26.34 29.49 -2.89
N LEU A 938 26.85 29.12 -4.06
CA LEU A 938 28.04 28.27 -4.19
C LEU A 938 29.28 29.04 -3.75
N GLN A 939 29.85 28.62 -2.62
CA GLN A 939 31.05 29.18 -2.01
C GLN A 939 32.30 28.37 -2.33
N ASN A 940 32.19 27.05 -2.51
CA ASN A 940 33.34 26.19 -2.75
C ASN A 940 33.00 25.13 -3.80
N ALA A 941 33.94 24.86 -4.71
CA ALA A 941 33.85 23.77 -5.67
C ALA A 941 35.24 23.23 -5.98
N MET A 942 35.32 21.96 -6.41
CA MET A 942 36.58 21.35 -6.82
C MET A 942 36.73 21.47 -8.32
N LEU A 943 37.71 22.25 -8.77
CA LEU A 943 38.14 22.25 -10.16
C LEU A 943 38.91 20.96 -10.43
N ILE A 944 38.44 20.20 -11.42
CA ILE A 944 39.15 19.04 -11.97
C ILE A 944 39.57 19.39 -13.40
N ASP A 945 40.88 19.45 -13.65
CA ASP A 945 41.42 19.61 -15.01
C ASP A 945 41.83 18.23 -15.56
N SER A 946 41.27 17.86 -16.71
CA SER A 946 41.67 16.66 -17.44
C SER A 946 42.81 17.00 -18.41
N ALA A 947 44.06 16.76 -18.01
CA ALA A 947 45.20 16.86 -18.92
C ALA A 947 45.29 15.61 -19.82
N ASN A 948 45.61 15.80 -21.10
CA ASN A 948 45.99 14.71 -22.02
C ASN A 948 47.25 14.00 -21.45
N GLY A 949 47.09 12.84 -20.80
CA GLY A 949 48.23 12.02 -20.36
C GLY A 949 48.22 11.43 -18.95
N GLY A 950 47.11 11.44 -18.19
CA GLY A 950 46.89 10.42 -17.14
C GLY A 950 47.03 10.79 -15.67
N LYS A 951 47.05 12.08 -15.28
CA LYS A 951 46.73 12.50 -13.90
C LYS A 951 45.90 13.78 -13.93
N ASN A 952 44.69 13.74 -13.35
CA ASN A 952 43.86 14.93 -13.17
C ASN A 952 44.47 15.80 -12.06
N SER A 953 44.54 17.12 -12.26
CA SER A 953 44.82 18.06 -11.17
C SER A 953 43.51 18.45 -10.49
N GLU A 954 43.50 18.40 -9.16
CA GLU A 954 42.36 18.75 -8.32
C GLU A 954 42.70 19.99 -7.50
N LYS A 955 41.89 21.03 -7.60
CA LYS A 955 42.07 22.27 -6.82
C LYS A 955 40.73 22.76 -6.30
N ILE A 956 40.66 23.08 -5.00
CA ILE A 956 39.49 23.75 -4.44
C ILE A 956 39.52 25.22 -4.84
N ILE A 957 38.41 25.69 -5.41
CA ILE A 957 38.15 27.08 -5.73
C ILE A 957 37.12 27.59 -4.73
N THR A 958 37.45 28.69 -4.07
CA THR A 958 36.58 29.39 -3.10
C THR A 958 36.15 30.72 -3.68
N ALA A 959 34.87 31.04 -3.50
CA ALA A 959 34.27 32.25 -4.04
C ALA A 959 34.79 33.50 -3.33
N THR A 960 34.91 34.59 -4.07
CA THR A 960 35.12 35.94 -3.54
C THR A 960 34.00 36.84 -4.07
N ASN A 961 33.26 37.50 -3.17
CA ASN A 961 32.02 38.23 -3.53
C ASN A 961 31.02 37.36 -4.32
N ASP A 962 30.80 36.12 -3.86
CA ASP A 962 29.88 35.14 -4.48
C ASP A 962 30.23 34.70 -5.91
N VAL A 963 31.48 34.93 -6.33
CA VAL A 963 32.00 34.54 -7.65
C VAL A 963 33.23 33.65 -7.49
N LEU A 964 33.20 32.48 -8.12
CA LEU A 964 34.35 31.59 -8.29
C LEU A 964 35.18 32.07 -9.48
N ASN A 965 36.45 32.39 -9.22
CA ASN A 965 37.40 32.82 -10.25
C ASN A 965 38.44 31.72 -10.42
N PHE A 966 38.58 31.19 -11.64
CA PHE A 966 39.51 30.10 -11.93
C PHE A 966 39.90 30.05 -13.41
N SER A 967 41.05 29.47 -13.70
CA SER A 967 41.48 29.19 -15.07
C SER A 967 41.24 27.71 -15.37
N ALA A 968 40.65 27.41 -16.53
CA ALA A 968 40.20 26.08 -16.91
C ALA A 968 40.93 25.59 -18.16
N ALA A 969 41.40 24.34 -18.17
CA ALA A 969 41.87 23.67 -19.39
C ALA A 969 40.69 23.10 -20.20
N ASN A 970 40.93 22.59 -21.42
CA ASN A 970 39.89 21.88 -22.16
C ASN A 970 39.36 20.68 -21.35
N ASN A 971 38.03 20.51 -21.30
CA ASN A 971 37.31 19.49 -20.52
C ASN A 971 37.30 19.63 -18.99
N SER A 972 37.70 20.78 -18.44
CA SER A 972 37.68 21.01 -17.00
C SER A 972 36.26 21.28 -16.47
N GLY A 973 36.03 20.95 -15.20
CA GLY A 973 34.74 21.17 -14.55
C GLY A 973 34.87 21.56 -13.08
N LEU A 974 33.90 22.31 -12.58
CA LEU A 974 33.67 22.51 -11.16
C LEU A 974 32.77 21.40 -10.62
N HIS A 975 33.28 20.63 -9.67
CA HIS A 975 32.63 19.49 -9.05
C HIS A 975 32.22 19.84 -7.62
N PHE A 976 30.96 19.56 -7.29
CA PHE A 976 30.46 19.63 -5.93
C PHE A 976 29.25 18.72 -5.77
N TRP A 977 28.86 18.49 -4.52
CA TRP A 977 27.76 17.59 -4.19
C TRP A 977 26.72 18.28 -3.32
N LEU A 978 25.45 17.97 -3.57
CA LEU A 978 24.32 18.36 -2.73
C LEU A 978 23.63 17.11 -2.19
N TYR A 979 23.47 17.03 -0.87
CA TYR A 979 22.62 16.03 -0.25
C TYR A 979 21.18 16.55 -0.22
N SER A 980 20.29 15.86 -0.91
CA SER A 980 18.86 16.12 -0.80
C SER A 980 18.24 15.16 0.21
N PRO A 981 17.53 15.65 1.24
CA PRO A 981 16.88 14.79 2.24
C PRO A 981 15.69 14.00 1.69
N ARG A 982 15.21 14.34 0.48
CA ARG A 982 14.12 13.71 -0.25
C ARG A 982 14.37 13.75 -1.75
N SER A 983 13.75 12.89 -2.53
CA SER A 983 13.81 13.00 -4.00
C SER A 983 12.98 14.21 -4.43
N LEU A 984 13.45 14.94 -5.43
CA LEU A 984 12.72 15.99 -6.17
C LEU A 984 12.39 15.54 -7.60
N SER A 985 12.76 14.30 -7.96
CA SER A 985 12.51 13.69 -9.26
C SER A 985 11.30 12.74 -9.26
N ASN A 986 10.87 12.25 -8.08
CA ASN A 986 9.79 11.27 -7.96
C ASN A 986 8.57 11.82 -7.19
N LEU A 987 7.63 12.40 -7.93
CA LEU A 987 6.38 13.00 -7.41
C LEU A 987 5.42 11.98 -6.79
N LEU A 988 5.53 10.69 -7.13
CA LEU A 988 4.62 9.64 -6.63
C LEU A 988 4.91 9.25 -5.19
N VAL A 989 6.11 9.53 -4.68
CA VAL A 989 6.50 9.19 -3.31
C VAL A 989 6.06 10.26 -2.32
N GLU A 990 6.00 11.52 -2.75
CA GLU A 990 5.75 12.66 -1.86
C GLU A 990 5.09 13.85 -2.60
N PRO A 991 3.79 14.14 -2.36
CA PRO A 991 3.03 15.11 -3.16
C PRO A 991 3.40 16.59 -2.93
N ASP A 992 3.96 16.94 -1.76
CA ASP A 992 4.42 18.30 -1.44
C ASP A 992 5.93 18.50 -1.70
N MET A 993 6.35 18.35 -2.95
CA MET A 993 7.77 18.52 -3.30
C MET A 993 8.14 20.01 -3.46
N PRO A 994 9.20 20.48 -2.78
CA PRO A 994 9.70 21.82 -3.01
C PRO A 994 10.39 21.90 -4.37
N VAL A 995 10.08 22.93 -5.16
CA VAL A 995 10.80 23.20 -6.41
C VAL A 995 12.14 23.80 -6.05
N LEU A 996 13.24 23.23 -6.56
CA LEU A 996 14.59 23.78 -6.42
C LEU A 996 15.06 24.32 -7.76
N ASN A 997 15.39 25.61 -7.84
CA ASN A 997 15.92 26.26 -9.02
C ASN A 997 17.43 26.49 -8.87
N MET A 998 18.17 26.43 -9.97
CA MET A 998 19.60 26.75 -10.03
C MET A 998 19.83 27.87 -11.05
N ASN A 999 20.35 29.00 -10.58
CA ASN A 999 20.71 30.16 -11.40
C ASN A 999 22.23 30.23 -11.53
N ILE A 1000 22.74 30.35 -12.76
CA ILE A 1000 24.16 30.45 -13.07
C ILE A 1000 24.42 31.79 -13.75
N LYS A 1001 25.35 32.57 -13.20
CA LYS A 1001 25.90 33.78 -13.81
C LYS A 1001 27.35 33.49 -14.18
N ALA A 1002 27.62 33.28 -15.46
CA ALA A 1002 28.95 33.02 -15.98
C ALA A 1002 29.32 34.01 -17.09
N ASP A 1003 30.61 34.30 -17.23
CA ASP A 1003 31.17 35.08 -18.33
C ASP A 1003 31.33 34.27 -19.63
N GLN A 1004 31.30 32.95 -19.53
CA GLN A 1004 31.37 32.00 -20.65
C GLN A 1004 30.18 31.03 -20.62
N GLU A 1005 29.93 30.37 -21.74
CA GLU A 1005 28.91 29.30 -21.80
C GLU A 1005 29.26 28.13 -20.88
N THR A 1006 28.27 27.66 -20.14
CA THR A 1006 28.41 26.54 -19.20
C THR A 1006 27.54 25.35 -19.58
N THR A 1007 28.05 24.15 -19.35
CA THR A 1007 27.30 22.90 -19.46
C THR A 1007 27.19 22.25 -18.09
N VAL A 1008 25.97 21.94 -17.65
CA VAL A 1008 25.72 21.39 -16.31
C VAL A 1008 25.34 19.91 -16.41
N PHE A 1009 25.97 19.09 -15.58
CA PHE A 1009 25.61 17.69 -15.40
C PHE A 1009 25.13 17.47 -13.97
N LEU A 1010 24.07 16.68 -13.83
CA LEU A 1010 23.57 16.16 -12.57
C LEU A 1010 23.64 14.63 -12.61
N ASN A 1011 24.36 14.02 -11.67
CA ASN A 1011 24.53 12.56 -11.58
C ASN A 1011 24.95 11.93 -12.93
N ASN A 1012 25.96 12.52 -13.58
CA ASN A 1012 26.46 12.16 -14.91
C ASN A 1012 25.48 12.35 -16.09
N SER A 1013 24.26 12.82 -15.83
CA SER A 1013 23.26 13.13 -16.87
C SER A 1013 23.30 14.62 -17.20
N LEU A 1014 23.16 14.96 -18.49
CA LEU A 1014 23.13 16.34 -18.93
C LEU A 1014 21.86 17.03 -18.42
N LEU A 1015 22.03 18.12 -17.66
CA LEU A 1015 20.93 18.94 -17.16
C LEU A 1015 20.63 20.01 -18.22
N GLY A 1016 19.85 19.67 -19.26
CA GLY A 1016 19.36 20.60 -20.31
C GLY A 1016 20.21 20.67 -21.60
N ALA A 1017 19.60 21.07 -22.73
CA ALA A 1017 20.16 20.87 -24.08
C ALA A 1017 20.94 22.05 -24.70
N LYS A 1018 21.05 23.23 -24.06
CA LYS A 1018 21.81 24.41 -24.53
C LYS A 1018 22.28 25.27 -23.35
N SER A 1019 23.20 26.21 -23.59
CA SER A 1019 23.78 27.15 -22.62
C SER A 1019 22.68 27.92 -21.85
N PHE A 1020 22.28 27.43 -20.68
CA PHE A 1020 21.21 28.01 -19.85
C PHE A 1020 21.78 28.63 -18.57
N ASN A 1021 21.32 29.85 -18.26
CA ASN A 1021 21.65 30.59 -17.04
C ASN A 1021 20.65 30.33 -15.88
N GLN A 1022 19.62 29.51 -16.12
CA GLN A 1022 18.61 29.17 -15.12
C GLN A 1022 17.99 27.78 -15.40
N PHE A 1023 17.96 26.92 -14.38
CA PHE A 1023 17.29 25.62 -14.37
C PHE A 1023 16.15 25.67 -13.36
N ASN A 1024 14.92 25.51 -13.85
CA ASN A 1024 13.74 25.43 -12.99
C ASN A 1024 13.47 23.95 -12.65
N GLY A 1025 13.32 23.63 -11.37
CA GLY A 1025 13.04 22.26 -10.93
C GLY A 1025 14.20 21.27 -11.14
N VAL A 1026 15.36 21.55 -10.54
CA VAL A 1026 16.51 20.64 -10.50
C VAL A 1026 16.11 19.32 -9.84
N PRO A 1027 16.13 18.19 -10.57
CA PRO A 1027 15.56 16.92 -10.11
C PRO A 1027 16.58 16.15 -9.25
N LEU A 1028 16.88 16.67 -8.06
CA LEU A 1028 17.76 15.98 -7.12
C LEU A 1028 17.16 14.63 -6.70
N GLU A 1029 17.95 13.57 -6.73
CA GLU A 1029 17.58 12.29 -6.13
C GLU A 1029 17.70 12.36 -4.59
N LYS A 1030 17.01 11.49 -3.85
CA LYS A 1030 17.23 11.39 -2.39
C LYS A 1030 18.67 10.93 -2.15
N GLY A 1031 19.40 11.64 -1.31
CA GLY A 1031 20.81 11.39 -1.04
C GLY A 1031 21.77 12.36 -1.71
N TRP A 1032 23.02 11.96 -1.86
CA TRP A 1032 24.08 12.78 -2.47
C TRP A 1032 23.94 12.82 -3.99
N ASN A 1033 23.86 14.04 -4.52
CA ASN A 1033 23.77 14.35 -5.94
C ASN A 1033 25.05 15.04 -6.40
N HIS A 1034 25.63 14.57 -7.50
CA HIS A 1034 26.84 15.13 -8.08
C HIS A 1034 26.47 16.20 -9.10
N ILE A 1035 27.01 17.41 -8.93
CA ILE A 1035 26.86 18.49 -9.90
C ILE A 1035 28.22 18.82 -10.49
N VAL A 1036 28.26 18.87 -11.83
CA VAL A 1036 29.44 19.28 -12.60
C VAL A 1036 29.07 20.45 -13.49
N ILE A 1037 29.78 21.56 -13.34
CA ILE A 1037 29.65 22.73 -14.23
C ILE A 1037 30.92 22.80 -15.08
N LYS A 1038 30.80 22.51 -16.38
CA LYS A 1038 31.90 22.61 -17.34
C LYS A 1038 31.86 23.95 -18.07
N THR A 1039 33.04 24.49 -18.37
CA THR A 1039 33.21 25.75 -19.11
C THR A 1039 34.19 25.63 -20.27
N LYS A 1040 34.31 26.69 -21.07
CA LYS A 1040 35.36 26.84 -22.09
C LYS A 1040 36.72 27.06 -21.42
N SER A 1041 37.78 26.73 -22.15
CA SER A 1041 39.15 26.93 -21.68
C SER A 1041 39.50 28.42 -21.56
N GLY A 1042 40.36 28.74 -20.58
CA GLY A 1042 40.75 30.10 -20.23
C GLY A 1042 40.26 30.52 -18.84
N ASP A 1043 40.32 31.82 -18.56
CA ASP A 1043 39.87 32.38 -17.28
C ASP A 1043 38.34 32.49 -17.26
N ASN A 1044 37.74 32.00 -16.19
CA ASN A 1044 36.29 31.91 -16.01
C ASN A 1044 35.87 32.55 -14.69
N LYS A 1045 34.69 33.17 -14.70
CA LYS A 1045 34.00 33.74 -13.54
C LYS A 1045 32.59 33.18 -13.44
N ILE A 1046 32.30 32.45 -12.37
CA ILE A 1046 30.99 31.81 -12.20
C ILE A 1046 30.41 32.12 -10.82
N GLY A 1047 29.18 32.63 -10.79
CA GLY A 1047 28.32 32.66 -9.61
C GLY A 1047 27.17 31.67 -9.78
N VAL A 1048 26.90 30.85 -8.76
CA VAL A 1048 25.77 29.89 -8.76
C VAL A 1048 24.90 30.12 -7.54
N ARG A 1049 23.60 30.18 -7.74
CA ARG A 1049 22.60 30.35 -6.69
C ARG A 1049 21.48 29.33 -6.80
N PHE A 1050 21.20 28.66 -5.70
CA PHE A 1050 20.03 27.80 -5.53
C PHE A 1050 18.91 28.55 -4.82
N GLU A 1051 17.70 28.43 -5.33
CA GLU A 1051 16.49 29.01 -4.75
C GLU A 1051 15.41 27.94 -4.66
N SER A 1052 14.63 27.90 -3.58
CA SER A 1052 13.56 26.91 -3.44
C SER A 1052 12.22 27.56 -3.15
N SER A 1053 11.14 26.96 -3.66
CA SER A 1053 9.77 27.33 -3.30
C SER A 1053 9.48 27.13 -1.81
N ASP A 1054 10.21 26.23 -1.13
CA ASP A 1054 10.26 26.11 0.32
C ASP A 1054 11.65 26.52 0.87
N ARG A 1055 11.71 27.66 1.55
CA ARG A 1055 12.95 28.13 2.20
C ARG A 1055 13.43 27.20 3.32
N SER A 1056 12.54 26.40 3.92
CA SER A 1056 12.92 25.39 4.91
C SER A 1056 13.73 24.26 4.26
N PHE A 1057 13.38 23.88 3.02
CA PHE A 1057 14.07 22.85 2.26
C PHE A 1057 15.50 23.26 1.89
N LEU A 1058 15.70 24.49 1.43
CA LEU A 1058 17.05 25.01 1.10
C LEU A 1058 18.02 24.91 2.29
N ARG A 1059 17.51 25.13 3.52
CA ARG A 1059 18.29 25.00 4.76
C ARG A 1059 18.59 23.55 5.18
N LYS A 1060 17.86 22.58 4.61
CA LYS A 1060 18.03 21.14 4.85
C LYS A 1060 18.95 20.49 3.82
N LEU A 1061 19.33 21.19 2.74
CA LEU A 1061 20.34 20.69 1.81
C LEU A 1061 21.70 20.69 2.50
N GLU A 1062 22.35 19.53 2.53
CA GLU A 1062 23.77 19.48 2.88
C GLU A 1062 24.60 19.60 1.61
N SER A 1063 25.85 20.02 1.74
CA SER A 1063 26.73 20.13 0.57
C SER A 1063 28.17 19.82 0.92
N LYS A 1064 28.93 19.29 -0.05
CA LYS A 1064 30.37 19.01 0.12
C LYS A 1064 31.13 19.28 -1.16
N VAL A 1065 32.41 19.61 -0.99
CA VAL A 1065 33.43 19.56 -2.04
C VAL A 1065 34.23 18.28 -1.89
N SER A 1066 34.13 17.36 -2.86
CA SER A 1066 34.88 16.09 -2.85
C SER A 1066 34.92 15.44 -4.25
N ASN A 1067 35.98 14.67 -4.52
CA ASN A 1067 36.14 13.86 -5.73
C ASN A 1067 35.30 12.57 -5.71
N ARG A 1068 34.72 12.19 -4.55
CA ARG A 1068 33.80 11.05 -4.40
C ARG A 1068 32.72 11.34 -3.37
#